data_AF-A0A3R7UWM7-F1
#
_entry.id   AF-A0A3R7UWM7-F1
#
_cell.length_a   1.000
_cell.length_b   1.000
_cell.length_c   1.000
_cell.angle_alpha   90.00
_cell.angle_beta   90.00
_cell.angle_gamma   90.00
#
_symmetry.space_group_name_H-M   'P 1'
#
loop_
_entity.id
_entity.type
_entity.pdbx_description
1 polymer ?
#
loop_
_entity_poly.entity_id
_entity_poly.type
_entity_poly.pdbx_seq_one_letter_code
_entity_poly.pdbx_strand_id
1 'polypeptide(L)'
;MGIRLKSTWAFWILSILIVSLAPIETINADDETILHLEIDSTDGIAWISMICQNLNGECPTVNVSIIWPNGDSDILSSTSNEVVKNITSGTISIFTNQSFESSQWELKMVIPDSISHEIIDHPEHSGHQDVAEANISQINTGYLDGHDTDVIHISGNEGDFLHLYQISSRYSFTLDILDTSGQIPILIETLGNSPKFIEIPTDEGVYLKIHSNDGEGVNPYSFVIDIWSDADENPDIVYPETRFNGTIGPLDSEGDFYLLRVGPGSPLEIEFETTDIIELRYIENGNMTELNQSSGTLRIENVGESNTTLLIHIRSSHSVFYSILHSIDSPSDGDSLGDAPDTLPNLQQNRDAYPVIQDDGSWYNGLLNDTSDIDYWIFNIDDVNGSIVRIIPSSESTDCCIMRIITLSNITDSASTLNIIGQGTHAIEISLDQNRTSDSVPISYSLRLELQDVDEPIYFDRSSEFIGFYVVIGLLMLSPLLPIAYWQWKDRDIIRVEKHEKLRLIRLRERLSGIGLDSQEDGDIDAALSSLGDSEWDALIQEWGKPDVRHSTENIDIAAWRLDMEYPTLLIGLRSNVTWEHAGVRLAATMGDRVEIEDVHPSYLHFEDEIVLDKMYANKLKFLRVQHSSGSTKLDVIVSGTVEGVPMAAMPTTALGDSEE
;
A
#
# COMPACT_ATOMS: atom_id res chain seq x y z
N MET A 1 -37.98 -11.89 -14.33
CA MET A 1 -36.68 -12.61 -14.47
C MET A 1 -35.63 -11.76 -13.75
N GLY A 2 -35.06 -12.11 -12.61
CA GLY A 2 -35.37 -13.14 -11.62
C GLY A 2 -35.25 -12.53 -10.21
N ILE A 3 -35.90 -13.19 -9.26
CA ILE A 3 -35.99 -12.84 -7.84
C ILE A 3 -34.80 -13.49 -7.12
N ARG A 4 -34.07 -12.74 -6.29
CA ARG A 4 -33.09 -13.29 -5.33
C ARG A 4 -33.68 -13.19 -3.92
N LEU A 5 -33.92 -14.35 -3.31
CA LEU A 5 -34.18 -14.51 -1.88
C LEU A 5 -32.89 -14.19 -1.12
N LYS A 6 -32.98 -13.31 -0.11
CA LYS A 6 -31.99 -13.19 0.98
C LYS A 6 -32.47 -14.09 2.12
N SER A 7 -31.61 -15.05 2.46
CA SER A 7 -31.79 -16.09 3.47
C SER A 7 -31.68 -15.51 4.88
N THR A 8 -32.62 -15.95 5.70
CA THR A 8 -32.80 -15.76 7.14
C THR A 8 -31.77 -16.56 7.93
N TRP A 9 -30.70 -15.93 8.39
CA TRP A 9 -29.61 -16.58 9.14
C TRP A 9 -29.15 -15.71 10.34
N ALA A 10 -30.10 -15.16 11.10
CA ALA A 10 -29.78 -14.31 12.25
C ALA A 10 -30.74 -14.45 13.46
N PHE A 11 -31.62 -15.46 13.47
CA PHE A 11 -32.62 -15.62 14.55
C PHE A 11 -32.52 -16.94 15.34
N TRP A 12 -31.49 -17.75 15.10
CA TRP A 12 -31.36 -19.07 15.76
C TRP A 12 -30.24 -19.17 16.81
N ILE A 13 -29.38 -18.15 16.95
CA ILE A 13 -28.15 -18.28 17.77
C ILE A 13 -28.30 -17.65 19.17
N LEU A 14 -29.35 -16.84 19.42
CA LEU A 14 -29.57 -16.22 20.74
C LEU A 14 -30.33 -17.11 21.75
N SER A 15 -30.67 -18.36 21.41
CA SER A 15 -31.60 -19.18 22.19
C SER A 15 -30.98 -20.32 23.00
N ILE A 16 -29.66 -20.52 22.97
CA ILE A 16 -29.07 -21.79 23.45
C ILE A 16 -28.21 -21.65 24.72
N LEU A 17 -27.76 -20.45 25.13
CA LEU A 17 -27.11 -20.28 26.45
C LEU A 17 -28.08 -20.13 27.64
N ILE A 18 -29.39 -20.23 27.39
CA ILE A 18 -30.40 -20.34 28.45
C ILE A 18 -30.74 -21.83 28.75
N VAL A 19 -30.21 -22.80 28.00
CA VAL A 19 -30.66 -24.21 28.12
C VAL A 19 -29.95 -25.01 29.22
N SER A 20 -28.96 -24.45 29.93
CA SER A 20 -28.45 -25.06 31.17
C SER A 20 -29.39 -24.91 32.37
N LEU A 21 -30.50 -24.20 32.21
CA LEU A 21 -31.69 -24.31 33.03
C LEU A 21 -32.90 -24.35 32.09
N ALA A 22 -33.28 -25.54 31.64
CA ALA A 22 -34.71 -25.82 31.63
C ALA A 22 -35.09 -26.10 33.09
N PRO A 23 -35.54 -25.11 33.89
CA PRO A 23 -36.43 -25.48 34.95
C PRO A 23 -37.65 -26.10 34.25
N ILE A 24 -38.26 -27.10 34.88
CA ILE A 24 -39.70 -27.31 34.71
C ILE A 24 -40.34 -25.93 34.64
N GLU A 25 -41.14 -25.64 33.60
CA GLU A 25 -41.79 -24.34 33.36
C GLU A 25 -42.01 -23.58 34.68
N THR A 26 -41.13 -22.63 35.00
CA THR A 26 -41.39 -21.72 36.12
C THR A 26 -42.40 -20.72 35.60
N ILE A 27 -43.65 -20.97 35.95
CA ILE A 27 -44.77 -20.07 35.67
C ILE A 27 -44.48 -18.76 36.40
N ASN A 28 -44.24 -17.69 35.63
CA ASN A 28 -44.03 -16.36 36.19
C ASN A 28 -45.25 -15.91 37.00
N ALA A 29 -44.95 -15.29 38.14
CA ALA A 29 -45.88 -14.88 39.18
C ALA A 29 -47.07 -14.03 38.67
N ASP A 30 -48.26 -14.58 38.83
CA ASP A 30 -49.48 -13.88 39.26
C ASP A 30 -50.49 -14.95 39.75
N ASP A 31 -50.98 -14.78 40.98
CA ASP A 31 -52.09 -15.49 41.66
C ASP A 31 -52.18 -17.04 41.57
N GLU A 32 -52.06 -17.70 42.74
CA GLU A 32 -52.49 -19.10 43.00
C GLU A 32 -52.31 -20.10 41.84
N THR A 33 -51.06 -20.46 41.50
CA THR A 33 -50.76 -21.39 40.40
C THR A 33 -51.19 -22.83 40.71
N ILE A 34 -52.38 -23.17 40.21
CA ILE A 34 -52.90 -24.52 40.02
C ILE A 34 -52.03 -25.20 38.96
N LEU A 35 -51.42 -26.35 39.28
CA LEU A 35 -50.71 -27.16 38.27
C LEU A 35 -51.75 -27.67 37.27
N HIS A 36 -51.54 -27.47 35.98
CA HIS A 36 -52.37 -28.04 34.92
C HIS A 36 -51.51 -28.33 33.69
N LEU A 37 -51.14 -29.59 33.51
CA LEU A 37 -50.32 -30.09 32.39
C LEU A 37 -51.19 -30.99 31.51
N GLU A 38 -51.13 -30.79 30.20
CA GLU A 38 -51.69 -31.70 29.20
C GLU A 38 -50.55 -32.21 28.31
N ILE A 39 -50.43 -33.54 28.21
CA ILE A 39 -49.34 -34.20 27.50
C ILE A 39 -49.93 -35.21 26.53
N ASP A 40 -49.60 -35.09 25.25
CA ASP A 40 -50.02 -36.05 24.23
C ASP A 40 -49.10 -37.27 24.21
N SER A 41 -49.57 -38.36 24.80
CA SER A 41 -48.82 -39.61 24.95
C SER A 41 -49.04 -40.59 23.81
N THR A 42 -48.06 -41.48 23.60
CA THR A 42 -48.11 -42.64 22.71
C THR A 42 -48.35 -43.94 23.51
N ASP A 43 -48.51 -45.07 22.83
CA ASP A 43 -48.62 -46.37 23.50
C ASP A 43 -47.30 -46.69 24.23
N GLY A 44 -47.35 -47.10 25.51
CA GLY A 44 -46.14 -47.46 26.26
C GLY A 44 -46.31 -47.45 27.78
N ILE A 45 -45.21 -47.50 28.53
CA ILE A 45 -45.22 -47.48 30.01
C ILE A 45 -44.93 -46.06 30.50
N ALA A 46 -45.90 -45.47 31.20
CA ALA A 46 -45.75 -44.17 31.85
C ALA A 46 -45.52 -44.33 33.35
N TRP A 47 -44.65 -43.48 33.90
CA TRP A 47 -44.42 -43.33 35.33
C TRP A 47 -44.52 -41.86 35.73
N ILE A 48 -45.23 -41.60 36.81
CA ILE A 48 -45.37 -40.27 37.41
C ILE A 48 -45.18 -40.43 38.92
N SER A 49 -44.29 -39.64 39.50
CA SER A 49 -44.01 -39.64 40.93
C SER A 49 -43.87 -38.22 41.49
N MET A 50 -44.26 -38.06 42.74
CA MET A 50 -44.14 -36.85 43.52
C MET A 50 -43.10 -37.07 44.63
N ILE A 51 -42.04 -36.26 44.63
CA ILE A 51 -40.88 -36.39 45.54
C ILE A 51 -40.83 -35.18 46.46
N CYS A 52 -40.74 -35.43 47.77
CA CYS A 52 -40.62 -34.38 48.78
C CYS A 52 -39.16 -33.91 48.89
N GLN A 53 -38.89 -32.64 48.61
CA GLN A 53 -37.54 -32.05 48.69
C GLN A 53 -37.15 -31.58 50.11
N ASN A 54 -38.07 -31.64 51.09
CA ASN A 54 -37.77 -31.21 52.45
C ASN A 54 -36.96 -32.26 53.21
N LEU A 55 -35.66 -31.99 53.37
CA LEU A 55 -34.71 -32.87 54.07
C LEU A 55 -34.97 -33.02 55.58
N ASN A 56 -35.71 -32.12 56.23
CA ASN A 56 -35.81 -32.04 57.70
C ASN A 56 -37.23 -31.79 58.26
N GLY A 57 -38.29 -31.91 57.45
CA GLY A 57 -39.68 -31.67 57.88
C GLY A 57 -40.72 -32.48 57.10
N GLU A 58 -41.94 -32.58 57.63
CA GLU A 58 -43.07 -33.21 56.92
C GLU A 58 -43.51 -32.31 55.75
N CYS A 59 -43.55 -32.87 54.54
CA CYS A 59 -44.11 -32.16 53.39
C CYS A 59 -45.62 -31.95 53.54
N PRO A 60 -46.17 -30.81 53.07
CA PRO A 60 -47.59 -30.53 53.13
C PRO A 60 -48.40 -31.56 52.33
N THR A 61 -49.63 -31.83 52.75
CA THR A 61 -50.52 -32.75 52.03
C THR A 61 -50.96 -32.13 50.70
N VAL A 62 -50.44 -32.67 49.60
CA VAL A 62 -50.81 -32.31 48.23
C VAL A 62 -51.46 -33.51 47.55
N ASN A 63 -52.55 -33.25 46.82
CA ASN A 63 -53.21 -34.26 46.00
C ASN A 63 -53.12 -33.85 44.51
N VAL A 64 -52.40 -34.64 43.71
CA VAL A 64 -52.32 -34.46 42.26
C VAL A 64 -53.24 -35.47 41.59
N SER A 65 -54.16 -34.99 40.76
CA SER A 65 -55.06 -35.84 39.97
C SER A 65 -54.48 -36.05 38.58
N ILE A 66 -54.43 -37.29 38.12
CA ILE A 66 -53.96 -37.69 36.80
C ILE A 66 -55.14 -38.32 36.08
N ILE A 67 -55.49 -37.82 34.90
CA ILE A 67 -56.47 -38.42 33.99
C ILE A 67 -55.71 -39.05 32.84
N TRP A 68 -55.92 -40.34 32.64
CA TRP A 68 -55.26 -41.14 31.61
C TRP A 68 -56.05 -41.10 30.29
N PRO A 69 -55.44 -41.50 29.16
CA PRO A 69 -56.08 -41.44 27.83
C PRO A 69 -57.34 -42.33 27.72
N ASN A 70 -57.40 -43.40 28.52
CA ASN A 70 -58.54 -44.30 28.59
C ASN A 70 -59.71 -43.77 29.46
N GLY A 71 -59.55 -42.60 30.08
CA GLY A 71 -60.53 -41.97 30.96
C GLY A 71 -60.45 -42.40 32.42
N ASP A 72 -59.54 -43.31 32.78
CA ASP A 72 -59.28 -43.63 34.18
C ASP A 72 -58.60 -42.44 34.88
N SER A 73 -58.75 -42.34 36.20
CA SER A 73 -58.06 -41.34 37.00
C SER A 73 -57.34 -41.95 38.19
N ASP A 74 -56.11 -41.52 38.43
CA ASP A 74 -55.34 -41.82 39.64
C ASP A 74 -55.07 -40.54 40.44
N ILE A 75 -54.88 -40.69 41.76
CA ILE A 75 -54.60 -39.56 42.65
C ILE A 75 -53.29 -39.85 43.38
N LEU A 76 -52.28 -39.03 43.15
CA LEU A 76 -51.05 -39.02 43.93
C LEU A 76 -51.28 -38.21 45.20
N SER A 77 -50.87 -38.76 46.34
CA SER A 77 -50.96 -38.13 47.66
C SER A 77 -49.69 -38.41 48.47
N SER A 78 -49.57 -37.79 49.65
CA SER A 78 -48.43 -38.03 50.56
C SER A 78 -48.25 -39.50 50.99
N THR A 79 -49.29 -40.33 50.86
CA THR A 79 -49.25 -41.78 51.16
C THR A 79 -49.12 -42.68 49.93
N SER A 80 -49.37 -42.15 48.74
CA SER A 80 -49.32 -42.87 47.45
C SER A 80 -48.73 -41.92 46.43
N ASN A 81 -47.41 -41.82 46.43
CA ASN A 81 -46.67 -40.76 45.77
C ASN A 81 -46.11 -41.18 44.40
N GLU A 82 -46.40 -42.39 43.92
CA GLU A 82 -46.06 -42.82 42.56
C GLU A 82 -47.19 -43.61 41.90
N VAL A 83 -47.21 -43.58 40.57
CA VAL A 83 -48.06 -44.42 39.72
C VAL A 83 -47.26 -44.87 38.51
N VAL A 84 -47.41 -46.15 38.15
CA VAL A 84 -46.88 -46.74 36.90
C VAL A 84 -48.04 -47.35 36.15
N LYS A 85 -48.19 -47.03 34.87
CA LYS A 85 -49.32 -47.52 34.07
C LYS A 85 -48.89 -47.76 32.63
N ASN A 86 -49.38 -48.85 32.05
CA ASN A 86 -49.33 -49.07 30.62
C ASN A 86 -50.49 -48.26 29.99
N ILE A 87 -50.15 -47.33 29.12
CA ILE A 87 -51.06 -46.35 28.53
C ILE A 87 -51.20 -46.60 27.03
N THR A 88 -52.33 -46.16 26.49
CA THR A 88 -52.57 -46.10 25.04
C THR A 88 -52.47 -44.66 24.56
N SER A 89 -52.21 -44.46 23.26
CA SER A 89 -52.09 -43.15 22.65
C SER A 89 -53.26 -42.21 22.97
N GLY A 90 -52.97 -40.99 23.37
CA GLY A 90 -53.94 -39.94 23.67
C GLY A 90 -53.44 -38.97 24.74
N THR A 91 -54.31 -38.07 25.21
CA THR A 91 -53.90 -36.98 26.11
C THR A 91 -53.97 -37.41 27.58
N ILE A 92 -52.89 -37.16 28.33
CA ILE A 92 -52.81 -37.26 29.78
C ILE A 92 -52.99 -35.86 30.36
N SER A 93 -53.91 -35.69 31.32
CA SER A 93 -54.10 -34.42 32.03
C SER A 93 -53.68 -34.57 33.48
N ILE A 94 -52.71 -33.78 33.93
CA ILE A 94 -52.21 -33.77 35.30
C ILE A 94 -52.57 -32.42 35.92
N PHE A 95 -53.34 -32.42 37.00
CA PHE A 95 -53.70 -31.16 37.65
C PHE A 95 -53.79 -31.26 39.18
N THR A 96 -53.51 -30.15 39.85
CA THR A 96 -53.78 -29.98 41.28
C THR A 96 -54.39 -28.62 41.56
N ASN A 97 -55.44 -28.62 42.39
CA ASN A 97 -56.13 -27.41 42.85
C ASN A 97 -55.41 -26.73 44.04
N GLN A 98 -54.21 -27.18 44.38
CA GLN A 98 -53.36 -26.65 45.45
C GLN A 98 -52.04 -26.17 44.84
N SER A 99 -51.48 -25.08 45.37
CA SER A 99 -50.23 -24.50 44.88
C SER A 99 -49.08 -25.52 44.95
N PHE A 100 -48.68 -26.08 43.81
CA PHE A 100 -47.70 -27.15 43.72
C PHE A 100 -46.26 -26.63 43.91
N GLU A 101 -45.93 -25.49 43.29
CA GLU A 101 -44.57 -24.91 43.34
C GLU A 101 -44.17 -24.38 44.73
N SER A 102 -45.12 -23.98 45.58
CA SER A 102 -44.83 -23.53 46.95
C SER A 102 -44.71 -24.68 47.96
N SER A 103 -44.96 -25.93 47.54
CA SER A 103 -45.24 -27.05 48.43
C SER A 103 -44.06 -27.99 48.72
N GLN A 104 -42.84 -27.62 48.29
CA GLN A 104 -41.62 -28.45 48.45
C GLN A 104 -41.70 -29.84 47.79
N TRP A 105 -42.67 -30.05 46.90
CA TRP A 105 -42.82 -31.27 46.10
C TRP A 105 -42.27 -31.04 44.68
N GLU A 106 -41.57 -32.04 44.17
CA GLU A 106 -41.08 -32.11 42.79
C GLU A 106 -41.84 -33.23 42.08
N LEU A 107 -42.32 -32.96 40.86
CA LEU A 107 -42.93 -33.98 40.00
C LEU A 107 -41.84 -34.56 39.08
N LYS A 108 -41.62 -35.87 39.15
CA LYS A 108 -40.83 -36.60 38.17
C LYS A 108 -41.73 -37.47 37.34
N MET A 109 -41.46 -37.53 36.03
CA MET A 109 -42.25 -38.35 35.12
C MET A 109 -41.39 -38.88 33.99
N VAL A 110 -41.78 -40.04 33.48
CA VAL A 110 -41.33 -40.62 32.22
C VAL A 110 -42.61 -40.97 31.47
N ILE A 111 -42.88 -40.27 30.38
CA ILE A 111 -44.09 -40.45 29.57
C ILE A 111 -43.63 -40.62 28.12
N PRO A 112 -43.99 -41.75 27.46
CA PRO A 112 -43.78 -41.89 26.04
C PRO A 112 -44.74 -40.93 25.31
N ASP A 113 -44.19 -40.04 24.51
CA ASP A 113 -44.92 -39.06 23.71
C ASP A 113 -44.50 -39.14 22.24
N SER A 114 -45.20 -38.40 21.38
CA SER A 114 -44.94 -38.42 19.92
C SER A 114 -43.61 -37.77 19.49
N ILE A 115 -42.96 -37.04 20.39
CA ILE A 115 -41.71 -36.30 20.18
C ILE A 115 -40.52 -37.08 20.77
N SER A 116 -40.80 -37.95 21.75
CA SER A 116 -39.86 -38.85 22.38
C SER A 116 -39.53 -40.03 21.47
N HIS A 117 -38.28 -40.48 21.54
CA HIS A 117 -37.83 -41.68 20.86
C HIS A 117 -37.94 -42.87 21.82
N GLU A 118 -38.86 -43.78 21.56
CA GLU A 118 -39.00 -45.01 22.33
C GLU A 118 -37.91 -46.02 21.93
N ILE A 119 -37.07 -46.34 22.91
CA ILE A 119 -36.09 -47.41 22.83
C ILE A 119 -36.80 -48.68 23.30
N ILE A 120 -37.26 -49.47 22.32
CA ILE A 120 -37.90 -50.77 22.56
C ILE A 120 -36.84 -51.73 23.17
N ASP A 121 -37.26 -52.76 23.91
CA ASP A 121 -36.38 -53.82 24.46
C ASP A 121 -35.37 -54.31 23.39
N HIS A 122 -34.09 -54.01 23.62
CA HIS A 122 -33.01 -54.22 22.67
C HIS A 122 -31.86 -55.01 23.33
N PRO A 123 -31.23 -55.89 22.56
CA PRO A 123 -30.45 -57.06 22.99
C PRO A 123 -29.33 -56.81 24.03
N GLU A 124 -29.08 -57.81 24.89
CA GLU A 124 -28.05 -57.84 25.96
C GLU A 124 -26.60 -57.46 25.55
N HIS A 125 -26.29 -57.34 24.24
CA HIS A 125 -24.93 -57.17 23.72
C HIS A 125 -24.87 -56.22 22.51
N SER A 126 -23.81 -55.40 22.44
CA SER A 126 -23.58 -54.37 21.40
C SER A 126 -23.43 -54.89 19.96
N GLY A 127 -23.13 -56.17 19.75
CA GLY A 127 -22.93 -56.74 18.41
C GLY A 127 -24.19 -57.28 17.73
N HIS A 128 -25.37 -57.05 18.31
CA HIS A 128 -26.64 -57.57 17.80
C HIS A 128 -27.23 -56.63 16.72
N GLN A 129 -27.93 -57.19 15.74
CA GLN A 129 -28.52 -56.40 14.64
C GLN A 129 -29.67 -55.48 15.06
N ASP A 130 -30.14 -55.65 16.29
CA ASP A 130 -31.29 -54.92 16.83
C ASP A 130 -30.83 -53.87 17.85
N VAL A 131 -29.56 -53.45 17.88
CA VAL A 131 -29.18 -52.31 18.73
C VAL A 131 -29.84 -51.05 18.17
N ALA A 132 -30.63 -50.35 19.00
CA ALA A 132 -31.26 -49.09 18.60
C ALA A 132 -30.25 -47.94 18.58
N GLU A 133 -30.49 -46.98 17.68
CA GLU A 133 -29.78 -45.70 17.66
C GLU A 133 -30.54 -44.70 18.54
N ALA A 134 -29.83 -43.99 19.42
CA ALA A 134 -30.42 -42.88 20.16
C ALA A 134 -30.66 -41.67 19.26
N ASN A 135 -31.75 -40.95 19.48
CA ASN A 135 -31.99 -39.68 18.80
C ASN A 135 -31.32 -38.52 19.54
N ILE A 136 -30.57 -37.71 18.79
CA ILE A 136 -29.88 -36.52 19.28
C ILE A 136 -30.89 -35.39 19.51
N SER A 137 -30.73 -34.63 20.60
CA SER A 137 -31.56 -33.49 21.01
C SER A 137 -33.05 -33.81 21.20
N GLN A 138 -33.37 -35.08 21.42
CA GLN A 138 -34.72 -35.56 21.74
C GLN A 138 -34.72 -36.36 23.04
N ILE A 139 -35.88 -36.44 23.70
CA ILE A 139 -36.05 -37.28 24.87
C ILE A 139 -36.08 -38.73 24.39
N ASN A 140 -35.10 -39.52 24.82
CA ASN A 140 -35.08 -40.95 24.61
C ASN A 140 -35.74 -41.60 25.83
N THR A 141 -36.73 -42.46 25.62
CA THR A 141 -37.47 -43.15 26.69
C THR A 141 -37.40 -44.66 26.50
N GLY A 142 -37.28 -45.42 27.58
CA GLY A 142 -37.34 -46.88 27.55
C GLY A 142 -37.79 -47.44 28.90
N TYR A 143 -37.84 -48.77 29.04
CA TYR A 143 -38.13 -49.41 30.32
C TYR A 143 -37.34 -50.70 30.48
N LEU A 144 -36.89 -50.95 31.71
CA LEU A 144 -36.23 -52.21 32.10
C LEU A 144 -37.20 -53.04 32.93
N ASP A 145 -37.31 -54.35 32.68
CA ASP A 145 -38.09 -55.27 33.51
C ASP A 145 -37.19 -56.31 34.22
N GLY A 146 -37.08 -56.21 35.53
CA GLY A 146 -36.30 -57.16 36.34
C GLY A 146 -34.78 -57.05 36.12
N HIS A 147 -34.19 -58.05 35.44
CA HIS A 147 -32.74 -58.12 35.15
C HIS A 147 -32.39 -57.73 33.72
N ASP A 148 -33.33 -57.09 33.04
CA ASP A 148 -33.16 -56.62 31.68
C ASP A 148 -32.03 -55.61 31.53
N THR A 149 -31.49 -55.51 30.33
CA THR A 149 -30.44 -54.57 29.99
C THR A 149 -30.60 -54.08 28.55
N ASP A 150 -30.75 -52.77 28.42
CA ASP A 150 -30.79 -52.12 27.12
C ASP A 150 -29.38 -51.71 26.68
N VAL A 151 -29.08 -51.98 25.41
CA VAL A 151 -27.89 -51.48 24.74
C VAL A 151 -28.30 -50.57 23.60
N ILE A 152 -27.74 -49.36 23.58
CA ILE A 152 -28.11 -48.30 22.65
C ILE A 152 -26.83 -47.79 21.99
N HIS A 153 -26.85 -47.63 20.68
CA HIS A 153 -25.75 -47.05 19.92
C HIS A 153 -25.94 -45.54 19.79
N ILE A 154 -24.86 -44.80 20.00
CA ILE A 154 -24.79 -43.36 19.81
C ILE A 154 -23.74 -43.13 18.74
N SER A 155 -24.19 -42.77 17.54
CA SER A 155 -23.30 -42.44 16.42
C SER A 155 -22.58 -41.10 16.69
N GLY A 156 -21.28 -41.05 16.45
CA GLY A 156 -20.45 -39.85 16.57
C GLY A 156 -19.04 -40.11 16.03
N ASN A 157 -18.27 -39.05 15.79
CA ASN A 157 -16.89 -39.15 15.30
C ASN A 157 -15.87 -39.17 16.45
N GLU A 158 -14.63 -39.61 16.19
CA GLU A 158 -13.53 -39.43 17.14
C GLU A 158 -13.34 -37.94 17.45
N GLY A 159 -13.30 -37.58 18.73
CA GLY A 159 -13.15 -36.19 19.20
C GLY A 159 -14.47 -35.47 19.49
N ASP A 160 -15.61 -35.91 18.94
CA ASP A 160 -16.92 -35.34 19.24
C ASP A 160 -17.27 -35.49 20.75
N PHE A 161 -18.01 -34.54 21.30
CA PHE A 161 -18.43 -34.54 22.70
C PHE A 161 -19.89 -34.93 22.88
N LEU A 162 -20.11 -35.99 23.64
CA LEU A 162 -21.43 -36.44 24.08
C LEU A 162 -21.79 -35.78 25.42
N HIS A 163 -22.86 -35.00 25.42
CA HIS A 163 -23.50 -34.47 26.63
C HIS A 163 -24.76 -35.28 26.95
N LEU A 164 -24.73 -36.01 28.07
CA LEU A 164 -25.87 -36.76 28.59
C LEU A 164 -26.49 -36.01 29.77
N TYR A 165 -27.77 -35.68 29.70
CA TYR A 165 -28.47 -34.91 30.73
C TYR A 165 -29.97 -35.26 30.81
N GLN A 166 -30.67 -34.63 31.76
CA GLN A 166 -32.09 -34.90 32.04
C GLN A 166 -32.40 -36.39 32.29
N ILE A 167 -31.49 -37.05 33.02
CA ILE A 167 -31.61 -38.47 33.33
C ILE A 167 -32.68 -38.67 34.42
N SER A 168 -33.77 -39.38 34.08
CA SER A 168 -34.88 -39.68 34.96
C SER A 168 -35.20 -41.16 34.94
N SER A 169 -35.54 -41.73 36.10
CA SER A 169 -36.00 -43.11 36.22
C SER A 169 -36.78 -43.33 37.50
N ARG A 170 -37.57 -44.40 37.52
CA ARG A 170 -38.30 -44.83 38.72
C ARG A 170 -37.36 -45.37 39.80
N TYR A 171 -36.46 -46.26 39.43
CA TYR A 171 -35.42 -46.80 40.30
C TYR A 171 -34.04 -46.38 39.81
N SER A 172 -33.07 -46.34 40.71
CA SER A 172 -31.68 -46.06 40.32
C SER A 172 -31.21 -47.13 39.32
N PHE A 173 -30.55 -46.69 38.27
CA PHE A 173 -29.91 -47.57 37.30
C PHE A 173 -28.44 -47.15 37.16
N THR A 174 -27.61 -48.04 36.65
CA THR A 174 -26.25 -47.72 36.21
C THR A 174 -26.21 -47.69 34.70
N LEU A 175 -25.48 -46.72 34.17
CA LEU A 175 -25.30 -46.52 32.74
C LEU A 175 -23.81 -46.66 32.45
N ASP A 176 -23.45 -47.71 31.72
CA ASP A 176 -22.09 -48.00 31.32
C ASP A 176 -21.89 -47.49 29.89
N ILE A 177 -20.90 -46.61 29.70
CA ILE A 177 -20.51 -46.14 28.38
C ILE A 177 -19.36 -47.01 27.89
N LEU A 178 -19.58 -47.66 26.76
CA LEU A 178 -18.71 -48.66 26.19
C LEU A 178 -18.23 -48.20 24.82
N ASP A 179 -16.92 -48.25 24.60
CA ASP A 179 -16.34 -48.21 23.25
C ASP A 179 -16.22 -49.66 22.73
N THR A 180 -16.80 -49.94 21.55
CA THR A 180 -16.77 -51.28 20.95
C THR A 180 -16.09 -51.34 19.59
N SER A 181 -15.41 -50.27 19.18
CA SER A 181 -14.56 -50.20 17.98
C SER A 181 -13.40 -51.21 17.99
N GLY A 182 -13.03 -51.72 19.17
CA GLY A 182 -12.04 -52.76 19.37
C GLY A 182 -12.60 -54.20 19.39
N GLN A 183 -11.72 -55.21 19.42
CA GLN A 183 -12.14 -56.62 19.57
C GLN A 183 -12.79 -56.93 20.92
N ILE A 184 -12.62 -56.07 21.92
CA ILE A 184 -13.14 -56.21 23.28
C ILE A 184 -13.74 -54.86 23.69
N PRO A 185 -15.00 -54.80 24.16
CA PRO A 185 -15.60 -53.57 24.67
C PRO A 185 -14.78 -52.98 25.82
N ILE A 186 -14.45 -51.69 25.72
CA ILE A 186 -13.73 -50.94 26.75
C ILE A 186 -14.75 -50.08 27.49
N LEU A 187 -14.83 -50.24 28.81
CA LEU A 187 -15.63 -49.36 29.65
C LEU A 187 -14.92 -48.01 29.78
N ILE A 188 -15.56 -46.96 29.27
CA ILE A 188 -15.10 -45.57 29.40
C ILE A 188 -15.46 -45.06 30.80
N GLU A 189 -16.75 -45.09 31.14
CA GLU A 189 -17.26 -44.58 32.41
C GLU A 189 -18.56 -45.28 32.81
N THR A 190 -18.81 -45.39 34.13
CA THR A 190 -20.10 -45.82 34.69
C THR A 190 -20.75 -44.64 35.38
N LEU A 191 -21.98 -44.33 34.98
CA LEU A 191 -22.75 -43.18 35.40
C LEU A 191 -23.96 -43.60 36.25
N GLY A 192 -24.34 -42.71 37.17
CA GLY A 192 -25.66 -42.71 37.80
C GLY A 192 -26.56 -41.66 37.16
N ASN A 193 -27.46 -41.06 37.94
CA ASN A 193 -28.45 -40.09 37.43
C ASN A 193 -27.91 -38.64 37.29
N SER A 194 -26.60 -38.43 37.15
CA SER A 194 -25.99 -37.09 37.03
C SER A 194 -25.61 -36.77 35.58
N PRO A 195 -25.75 -35.52 35.12
CA PRO A 195 -25.33 -35.14 33.79
C PRO A 195 -23.81 -35.27 33.62
N LYS A 196 -23.36 -35.59 32.40
CA LYS A 196 -21.93 -35.81 32.11
C LYS A 196 -21.58 -35.44 30.67
N PHE A 197 -20.36 -34.94 30.50
CA PHE A 197 -19.67 -34.78 29.22
C PHE A 197 -18.66 -35.90 29.02
N ILE A 198 -18.71 -36.57 27.88
CA ILE A 198 -17.79 -37.63 27.48
C ILE A 198 -17.27 -37.33 26.08
N GLU A 199 -15.96 -37.47 25.88
CA GLU A 199 -15.32 -37.39 24.55
C GLU A 199 -15.42 -38.76 23.85
N ILE A 200 -15.85 -38.77 22.59
CA ILE A 200 -16.03 -39.98 21.79
C ILE A 200 -14.66 -40.45 21.28
N PRO A 201 -14.24 -41.70 21.56
CA PRO A 201 -12.89 -42.14 21.26
C PRO A 201 -12.67 -42.61 19.83
N THR A 202 -13.73 -42.88 19.06
CA THR A 202 -13.63 -43.43 17.70
C THR A 202 -14.77 -42.98 16.79
N ASP A 203 -14.52 -43.04 15.48
CA ASP A 203 -15.51 -42.73 14.42
C ASP A 203 -16.74 -43.66 14.37
N GLU A 204 -16.76 -44.72 15.17
CA GLU A 204 -17.91 -45.61 15.29
C GLU A 204 -18.87 -45.17 16.41
N GLY A 205 -18.57 -44.11 17.14
CA GLY A 205 -19.36 -43.62 18.26
C GLY A 205 -19.20 -44.47 19.53
N VAL A 206 -20.20 -44.43 20.40
CA VAL A 206 -20.20 -45.14 21.69
C VAL A 206 -21.48 -45.94 21.91
N TYR A 207 -21.41 -46.93 22.79
CA TYR A 207 -22.54 -47.76 23.19
C TYR A 207 -22.91 -47.46 24.63
N LEU A 208 -24.18 -47.17 24.85
CA LEU A 208 -24.77 -46.96 26.15
C LEU A 208 -25.39 -48.27 26.61
N LYS A 209 -24.96 -48.79 27.76
CA LYS A 209 -25.53 -50.00 28.36
C LYS A 209 -26.19 -49.66 29.68
N ILE A 210 -27.50 -49.87 29.75
CA ILE A 210 -28.34 -49.45 30.88
C ILE A 210 -28.73 -50.68 31.70
N HIS A 211 -28.37 -50.67 32.97
CA HIS A 211 -28.60 -51.77 33.90
C HIS A 211 -29.49 -51.34 35.07
N SER A 212 -30.56 -52.09 35.35
CA SER A 212 -31.36 -51.84 36.55
C SER A 212 -30.58 -52.28 37.79
N ASN A 213 -30.46 -51.39 38.80
CA ASN A 213 -29.83 -51.75 40.07
C ASN A 213 -30.79 -52.52 40.99
N ASP A 214 -32.10 -52.27 40.84
CA ASP A 214 -33.16 -52.92 41.59
C ASP A 214 -33.95 -53.86 40.68
N GLY A 215 -33.93 -55.15 40.98
CA GLY A 215 -34.57 -56.20 40.17
C GLY A 215 -36.06 -56.41 40.47
N GLU A 216 -36.71 -55.52 41.22
CA GLU A 216 -38.12 -55.67 41.60
C GLU A 216 -39.02 -54.67 40.86
N GLY A 217 -39.45 -55.08 39.65
CA GLY A 217 -40.51 -54.43 38.87
C GLY A 217 -40.02 -53.60 37.69
N VAL A 218 -40.99 -53.04 36.96
CA VAL A 218 -40.73 -52.23 35.76
C VAL A 218 -40.10 -50.88 36.14
N ASN A 219 -38.99 -50.55 35.50
CA ASN A 219 -38.22 -49.32 35.67
C ASN A 219 -38.17 -48.51 34.36
N PRO A 220 -39.16 -47.64 34.10
CA PRO A 220 -39.09 -46.72 32.98
C PRO A 220 -38.00 -45.65 33.23
N TYR A 221 -37.28 -45.31 32.17
CA TYR A 221 -36.22 -44.31 32.18
C TYR A 221 -36.35 -43.34 31.01
N SER A 222 -35.76 -42.15 31.16
CA SER A 222 -35.58 -41.18 30.09
C SER A 222 -34.25 -40.45 30.21
N PHE A 223 -33.69 -40.05 29.08
CA PHE A 223 -32.51 -39.19 29.03
C PHE A 223 -32.47 -38.38 27.72
N VAL A 224 -31.70 -37.31 27.70
CA VAL A 224 -31.42 -36.52 26.50
C VAL A 224 -29.93 -36.59 26.21
N ILE A 225 -29.59 -36.76 24.94
CA ILE A 225 -28.22 -36.69 24.44
C ILE A 225 -28.06 -35.54 23.47
N ASP A 226 -26.98 -34.78 23.60
CA ASP A 226 -26.52 -33.83 22.60
C ASP A 226 -25.09 -34.18 22.18
N ILE A 227 -24.78 -34.04 20.90
CA ILE A 227 -23.42 -34.24 20.37
C ILE A 227 -22.90 -32.92 19.84
N TRP A 228 -21.71 -32.56 20.29
CA TRP A 228 -20.99 -31.36 19.90
C TRP A 228 -19.79 -31.79 19.09
N SER A 229 -19.64 -31.25 17.88
CA SER A 229 -18.56 -31.68 17.01
C SER A 229 -17.30 -30.86 17.27
N ASP A 230 -16.16 -31.56 17.34
CA ASP A 230 -14.83 -30.96 17.42
C ASP A 230 -14.43 -30.28 16.09
N ALA A 231 -15.04 -30.69 14.98
CA ALA A 231 -14.74 -30.18 13.65
C ALA A 231 -15.16 -28.72 13.42
N ASP A 232 -16.01 -28.16 14.28
CA ASP A 232 -16.52 -26.79 14.17
C ASP A 232 -15.60 -25.74 14.84
N GLU A 233 -14.40 -26.13 15.30
CA GLU A 233 -13.49 -25.31 16.10
C GLU A 233 -12.39 -24.61 15.28
N ASN A 234 -12.79 -24.00 14.16
CA ASN A 234 -11.85 -23.29 13.28
C ASN A 234 -11.55 -21.86 13.79
N PRO A 235 -10.32 -21.32 13.64
CA PRO A 235 -9.96 -20.00 14.14
C PRO A 235 -10.58 -18.88 13.29
N ASP A 236 -11.85 -18.60 13.54
CA ASP A 236 -12.48 -17.36 13.11
C ASP A 236 -12.12 -16.22 14.07
N ILE A 237 -12.08 -15.00 13.52
CA ILE A 237 -11.87 -13.81 14.34
C ILE A 237 -13.15 -13.56 15.14
N VAL A 238 -13.06 -13.71 16.47
CA VAL A 238 -14.16 -13.46 17.38
C VAL A 238 -14.22 -11.97 17.69
N TYR A 239 -15.37 -11.34 17.44
CA TYR A 239 -15.59 -9.93 17.76
C TYR A 239 -15.95 -9.75 19.25
N PRO A 240 -15.66 -8.58 19.86
CA PRO A 240 -16.10 -8.30 21.23
C PRO A 240 -17.61 -8.44 21.39
N GLU A 241 -18.05 -8.74 22.61
CA GLU A 241 -19.46 -8.96 22.96
C GLU A 241 -20.11 -10.16 22.23
N THR A 242 -19.31 -11.00 21.57
CA THR A 242 -19.78 -12.21 20.90
C THR A 242 -19.39 -13.42 21.74
N ARG A 243 -20.37 -14.15 22.24
CA ARG A 243 -20.14 -15.38 22.97
C ARG A 243 -19.90 -16.53 22.00
N PHE A 244 -18.84 -17.29 22.24
CA PHE A 244 -18.54 -18.51 21.52
C PHE A 244 -18.36 -19.66 22.49
N ASN A 245 -18.71 -20.85 22.02
CA ASN A 245 -18.68 -22.07 22.81
C ASN A 245 -17.78 -23.08 22.09
N GLY A 246 -17.11 -23.92 22.86
CA GLY A 246 -16.30 -25.02 22.33
C GLY A 246 -16.14 -26.13 23.36
N THR A 247 -15.50 -27.21 22.94
CA THR A 247 -15.33 -28.43 23.72
C THR A 247 -13.93 -28.96 23.55
N ILE A 248 -13.23 -29.19 24.67
CA ILE A 248 -11.85 -29.70 24.63
C ILE A 248 -11.68 -30.92 25.51
N GLY A 249 -10.86 -31.87 25.07
CA GLY A 249 -10.71 -33.17 25.72
C GLY A 249 -9.30 -33.70 25.73
N PRO A 250 -9.08 -34.82 26.45
CA PRO A 250 -7.78 -35.46 26.52
C PRO A 250 -7.28 -36.05 25.18
N LEU A 251 -8.14 -36.34 24.20
CA LEU A 251 -7.70 -36.82 22.88
C LEU A 251 -7.16 -35.67 22.01
N ASP A 252 -7.65 -34.45 22.23
CA ASP A 252 -7.10 -33.28 21.57
C ASP A 252 -5.76 -32.81 22.19
N SER A 253 -4.68 -33.29 21.59
CA SER A 253 -3.32 -32.92 21.99
C SER A 253 -2.86 -31.56 21.45
N GLU A 254 -3.49 -31.05 20.38
CA GLU A 254 -3.15 -29.79 19.75
C GLU A 254 -3.79 -28.62 20.51
N GLY A 255 -5.02 -28.80 20.98
CA GLY A 255 -5.81 -27.79 21.67
C GLY A 255 -6.43 -26.76 20.74
N ASP A 256 -7.34 -25.97 21.29
CA ASP A 256 -8.16 -25.07 20.49
C ASP A 256 -7.53 -23.68 20.38
N PHE A 257 -7.58 -23.09 19.20
CA PHE A 257 -7.02 -21.77 18.92
C PHE A 257 -8.11 -20.78 18.52
N TYR A 258 -8.18 -19.66 19.22
CA TYR A 258 -9.08 -18.55 18.85
C TYR A 258 -8.31 -17.24 18.71
N LEU A 259 -8.72 -16.45 17.71
CA LEU A 259 -8.24 -15.10 17.49
C LEU A 259 -9.30 -14.11 17.97
N LEU A 260 -9.12 -13.56 19.16
CA LEU A 260 -10.01 -12.54 19.69
C LEU A 260 -9.65 -11.20 19.07
N ARG A 261 -10.62 -10.51 18.48
CA ARG A 261 -10.45 -9.12 18.03
C ARG A 261 -10.38 -8.22 19.26
N VAL A 262 -9.30 -7.46 19.39
CA VAL A 262 -9.05 -6.57 20.52
C VAL A 262 -8.73 -5.15 20.04
N GLY A 263 -8.87 -4.19 20.96
CA GLY A 263 -8.45 -2.81 20.76
C GLY A 263 -6.98 -2.62 21.18
N PRO A 264 -6.15 -1.91 20.40
CA PRO A 264 -4.79 -1.57 20.81
C PRO A 264 -4.78 -0.81 22.13
N GLY A 265 -3.74 -1.04 22.96
CA GLY A 265 -3.53 -0.34 24.24
C GLY A 265 -4.62 -0.53 25.30
N SER A 266 -5.68 -1.29 25.01
CA SER A 266 -6.90 -1.31 25.80
C SER A 266 -6.92 -2.48 26.79
N PRO A 267 -7.45 -2.28 28.01
CA PRO A 267 -7.77 -3.39 28.90
C PRO A 267 -8.87 -4.27 28.29
N LEU A 268 -8.66 -5.58 28.44
CA LEU A 268 -9.55 -6.63 27.94
C LEU A 268 -10.08 -7.42 29.13
N GLU A 269 -11.38 -7.63 29.16
CA GLU A 269 -12.03 -8.51 30.13
C GLU A 269 -12.55 -9.75 29.38
N ILE A 270 -12.20 -10.94 29.87
CA ILE A 270 -12.61 -12.21 29.29
C ILE A 270 -13.36 -12.99 30.37
N GLU A 271 -14.64 -13.21 30.14
CA GLU A 271 -15.49 -14.08 30.94
C GLU A 271 -15.40 -15.52 30.41
N PHE A 272 -15.16 -16.45 31.33
CA PHE A 272 -15.12 -17.88 31.08
C PHE A 272 -16.23 -18.56 31.86
N GLU A 273 -16.98 -19.42 31.18
CA GLU A 273 -17.89 -20.40 31.78
C GLU A 273 -17.37 -21.78 31.39
N THR A 274 -16.89 -22.53 32.36
CA THR A 274 -16.27 -23.86 32.13
C THR A 274 -16.83 -24.90 33.09
N THR A 275 -16.99 -26.13 32.61
CA THR A 275 -17.44 -27.26 33.45
C THR A 275 -16.32 -27.82 34.35
N ASP A 276 -15.07 -27.66 33.95
CA ASP A 276 -13.87 -28.00 34.74
C ASP A 276 -12.73 -26.99 34.45
N ILE A 277 -11.55 -27.22 35.00
CA ILE A 277 -10.36 -26.39 34.83
C ILE A 277 -9.79 -26.56 33.42
N ILE A 278 -9.54 -25.44 32.74
CA ILE A 278 -8.81 -25.35 31.47
C ILE A 278 -7.43 -24.73 31.65
N GLU A 279 -6.47 -25.15 30.83
CA GLU A 279 -5.17 -24.48 30.68
C GLU A 279 -5.27 -23.46 29.55
N LEU A 280 -5.25 -22.18 29.90
CA LEU A 280 -5.27 -21.07 28.96
C LEU A 280 -3.84 -20.59 28.71
N ARG A 281 -3.49 -20.42 27.44
CA ARG A 281 -2.26 -19.75 27.03
C ARG A 281 -2.59 -18.59 26.12
N TYR A 282 -1.98 -17.44 26.38
CA TYR A 282 -2.12 -16.28 25.52
C TYR A 282 -0.78 -15.57 25.40
N ILE A 283 -0.65 -14.71 24.39
CA ILE A 283 0.56 -13.92 24.16
C ILE A 283 0.29 -12.50 24.61
N GLU A 284 0.94 -12.09 25.69
CA GLU A 284 0.90 -10.73 26.21
C GLU A 284 2.26 -10.06 25.98
N ASN A 285 2.29 -8.96 25.21
CA ASN A 285 3.51 -8.20 24.94
C ASN A 285 4.70 -9.06 24.41
N GLY A 286 4.38 -10.10 23.64
CA GLY A 286 5.36 -11.02 23.05
C GLY A 286 5.90 -12.09 24.02
N ASN A 287 5.43 -12.14 25.27
CA ASN A 287 5.69 -13.23 26.19
C ASN A 287 4.45 -14.15 26.27
N MET A 288 4.69 -15.46 26.32
CA MET A 288 3.61 -16.44 26.46
C MET A 288 3.30 -16.60 27.95
N THR A 289 2.04 -16.36 28.32
CA THR A 289 1.50 -16.55 29.66
C THR A 289 0.69 -17.84 29.66
N GLU A 290 0.89 -18.67 30.68
CA GLU A 290 0.10 -19.90 30.89
C GLU A 290 -0.61 -19.79 32.24
N LEU A 291 -1.92 -20.02 32.25
CA LEU A 291 -2.80 -19.89 33.41
C LEU A 291 -3.78 -21.06 33.44
N ASN A 292 -4.05 -21.59 34.63
CA ASN A 292 -5.18 -22.49 34.83
C ASN A 292 -6.41 -21.66 35.19
N GLN A 293 -7.44 -21.74 34.36
CA GLN A 293 -8.67 -20.95 34.48
C GLN A 293 -9.86 -21.89 34.72
N SER A 294 -10.74 -21.50 35.65
CA SER A 294 -12.07 -22.08 35.82
C SER A 294 -13.12 -21.03 35.47
N SER A 295 -14.40 -21.36 35.60
CA SER A 295 -15.49 -20.37 35.54
C SER A 295 -15.15 -19.10 36.34
N GLY A 296 -15.24 -17.94 35.71
CA GLY A 296 -14.86 -16.64 36.26
C GLY A 296 -14.37 -15.66 35.19
N THR A 297 -13.76 -14.56 35.64
CA THR A 297 -13.34 -13.47 34.76
C THR A 297 -11.82 -13.27 34.83
N LEU A 298 -11.19 -13.10 33.67
CA LEU A 298 -9.79 -12.71 33.51
C LEU A 298 -9.72 -11.28 32.97
N ARG A 299 -8.97 -10.42 33.64
CA ARG A 299 -8.69 -9.06 33.15
C ARG A 299 -7.23 -8.98 32.71
N ILE A 300 -7.02 -8.57 31.46
CA ILE A 300 -5.71 -8.25 30.88
C ILE A 300 -5.65 -6.73 30.80
N GLU A 301 -4.75 -6.10 31.57
CA GLU A 301 -4.71 -4.64 31.68
C GLU A 301 -4.20 -3.93 30.41
N ASN A 302 -3.38 -4.61 29.59
CA ASN A 302 -2.91 -4.05 28.32
C ASN A 302 -2.52 -5.16 27.32
N VAL A 303 -3.23 -5.23 26.19
CA VAL A 303 -2.98 -6.22 25.12
C VAL A 303 -1.81 -5.85 24.19
N GLY A 304 -1.23 -4.66 24.35
CA GLY A 304 -0.13 -4.10 23.56
C GLY A 304 -0.58 -2.97 22.62
N GLU A 305 0.25 -1.94 22.46
CA GLU A 305 -0.06 -0.71 21.69
C GLU A 305 -0.34 -0.92 20.20
N SER A 306 0.06 -2.05 19.61
CA SER A 306 -0.13 -2.32 18.19
C SER A 306 -0.86 -3.63 17.91
N ASN A 307 -1.41 -4.27 18.94
CA ASN A 307 -2.10 -5.55 18.77
C ASN A 307 -3.59 -5.33 18.51
N THR A 308 -4.08 -5.87 17.39
CA THR A 308 -5.51 -5.85 17.01
C THR A 308 -6.19 -7.18 17.21
N THR A 309 -5.41 -8.23 17.48
CA THR A 309 -5.89 -9.58 17.75
C THR A 309 -5.09 -10.20 18.88
N LEU A 310 -5.76 -10.90 19.78
CA LEU A 310 -5.17 -11.73 20.82
C LEU A 310 -5.38 -13.20 20.46
N LEU A 311 -4.28 -13.95 20.31
CA LEU A 311 -4.34 -15.40 20.16
C LEU A 311 -4.49 -16.02 21.54
N ILE A 312 -5.57 -16.76 21.74
CA ILE A 312 -5.74 -17.65 22.90
C ILE A 312 -5.62 -19.11 22.43
N HIS A 313 -4.97 -19.91 23.25
CA HIS A 313 -4.80 -21.35 23.08
C HIS A 313 -5.33 -22.05 24.33
N ILE A 314 -6.29 -22.94 24.15
CA ILE A 314 -6.98 -23.63 25.23
C ILE A 314 -6.55 -25.10 25.20
N ARG A 315 -6.28 -25.66 26.38
CA ARG A 315 -5.92 -27.06 26.56
C ARG A 315 -6.60 -27.64 27.79
N SER A 316 -6.86 -28.93 27.79
CA SER A 316 -7.36 -29.62 28.98
C SER A 316 -6.82 -31.04 29.07
N SER A 317 -6.80 -31.59 30.28
CA SER A 317 -6.54 -33.01 30.55
C SER A 317 -7.82 -33.81 30.82
N HIS A 318 -8.96 -33.12 30.90
CA HIS A 318 -10.30 -33.68 31.09
C HIS A 318 -11.24 -33.17 29.99
N SER A 319 -12.33 -33.87 29.76
CA SER A 319 -13.41 -33.43 28.87
C SER A 319 -14.10 -32.19 29.47
N VAL A 320 -13.96 -31.04 28.82
CA VAL A 320 -14.46 -29.74 29.29
C VAL A 320 -15.26 -29.03 28.20
N PHE A 321 -16.46 -28.61 28.58
CA PHE A 321 -17.21 -27.61 27.83
C PHE A 321 -16.83 -26.21 28.31
N TYR A 322 -16.55 -25.30 27.38
CA TYR A 322 -16.28 -23.90 27.70
C TYR A 322 -17.10 -22.93 26.83
N SER A 323 -17.42 -21.80 27.43
CA SER A 323 -18.16 -20.68 26.84
C SER A 323 -17.41 -19.41 27.21
N ILE A 324 -16.99 -18.66 26.20
CA ILE A 324 -16.09 -17.50 26.36
C ILE A 324 -16.76 -16.27 25.76
N LEU A 325 -16.66 -15.17 26.50
CA LEU A 325 -17.10 -13.85 26.07
C LEU A 325 -16.00 -12.85 26.42
N HIS A 326 -15.56 -12.04 25.46
CA HIS A 326 -14.64 -10.94 25.75
C HIS A 326 -15.28 -9.58 25.49
N SER A 327 -14.94 -8.63 26.35
CA SER A 327 -15.35 -7.23 26.29
C SER A 327 -14.14 -6.31 26.42
N ILE A 328 -14.21 -5.16 25.78
CA ILE A 328 -13.14 -4.16 25.83
C ILE A 328 -13.58 -3.07 26.79
N ASP A 329 -12.84 -2.90 27.89
CA ASP A 329 -13.15 -1.93 28.94
C ASP A 329 -12.37 -0.63 28.71
N SER A 330 -12.42 -0.12 27.47
CA SER A 330 -11.75 1.12 27.08
C SER A 330 -12.63 1.96 26.17
N PRO A 331 -12.63 3.29 26.33
CA PRO A 331 -13.14 4.18 25.30
C PRO A 331 -12.35 3.95 24.01
N SER A 332 -13.09 4.05 22.91
CA SER A 332 -12.59 3.84 21.57
C SER A 332 -12.23 5.19 20.94
N ASP A 333 -11.08 5.20 20.25
CA ASP A 333 -10.64 6.33 19.45
C ASP A 333 -11.16 6.20 18.02
N GLY A 334 -12.08 7.08 17.64
CA GLY A 334 -12.75 7.07 16.35
C GLY A 334 -13.55 5.80 16.12
N ASP A 335 -13.22 5.07 15.05
CA ASP A 335 -13.82 3.77 14.70
C ASP A 335 -12.96 2.58 15.17
N SER A 336 -11.86 2.83 15.90
CA SER A 336 -11.02 1.76 16.48
C SER A 336 -11.77 1.05 17.61
N LEU A 337 -11.37 -0.17 17.96
CA LEU A 337 -11.94 -0.88 19.12
C LEU A 337 -11.29 -0.48 20.46
N GLY A 338 -10.27 0.37 20.42
CA GLY A 338 -9.48 0.75 21.58
C GLY A 338 -8.81 2.10 21.42
N ASP A 339 -7.80 2.33 22.26
CA ASP A 339 -6.97 3.53 22.25
C ASP A 339 -6.13 3.61 20.97
N ALA A 340 -5.80 4.83 20.55
CA ALA A 340 -4.93 5.03 19.40
C ALA A 340 -3.48 4.68 19.81
N PRO A 341 -2.69 3.99 18.97
CA PRO A 341 -1.32 3.63 19.34
C PRO A 341 -0.42 4.85 19.60
N ASP A 342 0.35 4.85 20.71
CA ASP A 342 1.34 5.86 21.10
C ASP A 342 2.57 5.96 20.20
N THR A 343 2.73 4.99 19.31
CA THR A 343 3.93 4.84 18.50
C THR A 343 3.58 4.69 17.03
N LEU A 344 4.47 5.22 16.17
CA LEU A 344 4.35 5.17 14.71
C LEU A 344 5.34 4.17 14.05
N PRO A 345 5.55 2.92 14.54
CA PRO A 345 6.47 2.00 13.87
C PRO A 345 5.82 1.44 12.60
N ASN A 346 6.49 1.62 11.46
CA ASN A 346 6.22 0.99 10.16
C ASN A 346 4.74 0.62 9.88
N LEU A 347 3.93 1.61 9.47
CA LEU A 347 2.54 1.43 9.01
C LEU A 347 2.31 0.31 7.97
N GLN A 348 3.36 -0.25 7.38
CA GLN A 348 3.24 -1.40 6.47
C GLN A 348 2.86 -2.71 7.18
N GLN A 349 3.04 -2.82 8.50
CA GLN A 349 2.89 -4.10 9.19
C GLN A 349 1.55 -4.27 9.92
N ASN A 350 0.97 -3.19 10.50
CA ASN A 350 -0.33 -3.25 11.15
C ASN A 350 -1.13 -1.95 11.02
N ARG A 351 -1.66 -1.68 9.82
CA ARG A 351 -2.48 -0.49 9.57
C ARG A 351 -3.81 -0.52 10.33
N ASP A 352 -4.32 -1.69 10.65
CA ASP A 352 -5.62 -1.89 11.28
C ASP A 352 -5.64 -1.50 12.77
N ALA A 353 -4.45 -1.26 13.36
CA ALA A 353 -4.30 -0.76 14.73
C ALA A 353 -4.58 0.74 14.85
N TYR A 354 -4.48 1.50 13.76
CA TYR A 354 -4.60 2.95 13.81
C TYR A 354 -6.00 3.41 13.38
N PRO A 355 -6.62 4.37 14.10
CA PRO A 355 -7.89 4.94 13.70
C PRO A 355 -7.76 5.71 12.38
N VAL A 356 -8.71 5.49 11.46
CA VAL A 356 -8.73 6.11 10.13
C VAL A 356 -9.65 7.33 10.15
N ILE A 357 -9.14 8.47 9.67
CA ILE A 357 -9.91 9.69 9.47
C ILE A 357 -10.08 10.01 7.98
N GLN A 358 -11.27 10.47 7.61
CA GLN A 358 -11.65 10.82 6.23
C GLN A 358 -12.24 12.24 6.18
N ASP A 359 -12.24 12.85 4.99
CA ASP A 359 -12.96 14.11 4.74
C ASP A 359 -14.42 13.83 4.35
N ASP A 360 -15.21 13.39 5.32
CA ASP A 360 -16.65 13.12 5.17
C ASP A 360 -17.52 14.18 5.86
N GLY A 361 -16.88 15.14 6.53
CA GLY A 361 -17.53 16.18 7.33
C GLY A 361 -17.87 15.78 8.77
N SER A 362 -17.52 14.56 9.19
CA SER A 362 -17.76 14.04 10.54
C SER A 362 -16.74 14.58 11.55
N TRP A 363 -17.14 14.51 12.82
CA TRP A 363 -16.26 14.76 13.96
C TRP A 363 -15.76 13.44 14.50
N TYR A 364 -14.45 13.33 14.66
CA TYR A 364 -13.77 12.17 15.20
C TYR A 364 -13.32 12.48 16.63
N ASN A 365 -13.61 11.59 17.56
CA ASN A 365 -13.32 11.78 18.98
C ASN A 365 -12.27 10.75 19.42
N GLY A 366 -11.41 11.16 20.33
CA GLY A 366 -10.49 10.26 21.03
C GLY A 366 -10.19 10.73 22.44
N LEU A 367 -9.40 9.95 23.19
CA LEU A 367 -9.14 10.16 24.59
C LEU A 367 -7.67 9.99 24.97
N LEU A 368 -7.05 11.06 25.48
CA LEU A 368 -5.72 11.00 26.07
C LEU A 368 -5.80 10.60 27.55
N ASN A 369 -5.29 9.42 27.87
CA ASN A 369 -5.33 8.75 29.17
C ASN A 369 -4.21 9.16 30.14
N ASP A 370 -3.06 9.60 29.63
CA ASP A 370 -1.93 10.14 30.42
C ASP A 370 -1.39 11.45 29.82
N THR A 371 -0.61 12.17 30.61
CA THR A 371 0.22 13.31 30.22
C THR A 371 1.30 13.00 29.20
N SER A 372 1.74 11.74 29.10
CA SER A 372 2.71 11.29 28.09
C SER A 372 2.07 10.62 26.87
N ASP A 373 0.75 10.54 26.85
CA ASP A 373 -0.03 9.85 25.83
C ASP A 373 -0.01 10.61 24.49
N ILE A 374 0.05 9.88 23.38
CA ILE A 374 0.19 10.43 22.03
C ILE A 374 -0.62 9.62 21.03
N ASP A 375 -1.76 10.14 20.59
CA ASP A 375 -2.57 9.41 19.63
C ASP A 375 -2.12 9.66 18.19
N TYR A 376 -1.90 8.57 17.46
CA TYR A 376 -1.62 8.61 16.03
C TYR A 376 -2.84 8.19 15.21
N TRP A 377 -3.34 9.11 14.40
CA TRP A 377 -4.45 8.88 13.46
C TRP A 377 -3.92 8.78 12.05
N ILE A 378 -4.55 7.98 11.20
CA ILE A 378 -4.11 7.78 9.81
C ILE A 378 -5.14 8.29 8.81
N PHE A 379 -4.66 8.91 7.73
CA PHE A 379 -5.51 9.34 6.63
C PHE A 379 -4.81 9.13 5.28
N ASN A 380 -5.61 9.05 4.23
CA ASN A 380 -5.12 8.83 2.87
C ASN A 380 -5.42 10.04 1.99
N ILE A 381 -4.44 10.38 1.15
CA ILE A 381 -4.60 11.33 0.06
C ILE A 381 -4.54 10.56 -1.25
N ASP A 382 -5.67 10.49 -1.94
CA ASP A 382 -5.80 9.79 -3.21
C ASP A 382 -5.35 10.65 -4.40
N ASP A 383 -5.31 11.98 -4.25
CA ASP A 383 -4.96 12.91 -5.32
C ASP A 383 -3.49 12.88 -5.71
N VAL A 384 -3.23 12.74 -7.02
CA VAL A 384 -1.88 12.70 -7.59
C VAL A 384 -1.12 14.01 -7.41
N ASN A 385 -1.84 15.14 -7.41
CA ASN A 385 -1.25 16.47 -7.21
C ASN A 385 -1.06 16.82 -5.73
N GLY A 386 -1.48 15.93 -4.81
CA GLY A 386 -1.61 16.22 -3.40
C GLY A 386 -2.82 17.09 -3.08
N SER A 387 -3.10 17.23 -1.78
CA SER A 387 -4.23 18.01 -1.27
C SER A 387 -3.74 18.93 -0.15
N ILE A 388 -4.39 20.08 0.01
CA ILE A 388 -4.18 20.94 1.17
C ILE A 388 -4.94 20.31 2.34
N VAL A 389 -4.20 19.91 3.36
CA VAL A 389 -4.76 19.22 4.52
C VAL A 389 -4.98 20.22 5.64
N ARG A 390 -6.21 20.30 6.15
CA ARG A 390 -6.57 21.16 7.27
C ARG A 390 -7.19 20.34 8.39
N ILE A 391 -6.60 20.44 9.58
CA ILE A 391 -7.16 19.89 10.81
C ILE A 391 -7.98 20.98 11.49
N ILE A 392 -9.25 20.69 11.78
CA ILE A 392 -10.17 21.58 12.47
C ILE A 392 -10.45 20.98 13.85
N PRO A 393 -9.77 21.42 14.92
CA PRO A 393 -10.09 21.01 16.28
C PRO A 393 -11.40 21.64 16.76
N SER A 394 -12.09 20.96 17.67
CA SER A 394 -13.23 21.53 18.39
C SER A 394 -12.78 22.65 19.33
N SER A 395 -13.71 23.51 19.77
CA SER A 395 -13.38 24.63 20.68
C SER A 395 -12.82 24.18 22.04
N GLU A 396 -13.22 22.99 22.49
CA GLU A 396 -12.68 22.40 23.73
C GLU A 396 -11.31 21.77 23.50
N SER A 397 -11.08 21.26 22.29
CA SER A 397 -9.81 20.62 21.91
C SER A 397 -8.69 21.61 21.60
N THR A 398 -9.02 22.86 21.23
CA THR A 398 -8.01 23.90 20.96
C THR A 398 -7.19 24.33 22.16
N ASP A 399 -7.71 24.13 23.37
CA ASP A 399 -7.01 24.49 24.61
C ASP A 399 -6.29 23.28 25.25
N CYS A 400 -6.69 22.05 24.91
CA CYS A 400 -6.11 20.85 25.51
C CYS A 400 -4.93 20.26 24.75
N CYS A 401 -4.94 20.39 23.42
CA CYS A 401 -4.30 19.40 22.58
C CYS A 401 -3.58 20.05 21.39
N ILE A 402 -2.34 19.59 21.14
CA ILE A 402 -1.52 19.96 20.00
C ILE A 402 -1.71 18.88 18.94
N MET A 403 -2.19 19.27 17.76
CA MET A 403 -2.38 18.38 16.62
C MET A 403 -1.37 18.72 15.52
N ARG A 404 -0.62 17.72 15.03
CA ARG A 404 0.43 17.90 14.01
C ARG A 404 0.27 16.86 12.92
N ILE A 405 0.49 17.27 11.67
CA ILE A 405 0.53 16.32 10.56
C ILE A 405 1.96 15.81 10.40
N ILE A 406 2.12 14.50 10.36
CA ILE A 406 3.38 13.81 10.12
C ILE A 406 3.28 13.12 8.76
N THR A 407 4.18 13.51 7.86
CA THR A 407 4.35 12.83 6.57
C THR A 407 5.19 11.58 6.78
N LEU A 408 4.67 10.42 6.39
CA LEU A 408 5.38 9.13 6.50
C LEU A 408 6.49 8.94 5.45
N SER A 409 6.60 9.88 4.52
CA SER A 409 7.72 9.97 3.58
C SER A 409 8.90 10.69 4.26
N ASN A 410 10.13 10.24 3.99
CA ASN A 410 11.41 10.70 4.56
C ASN A 410 11.77 12.19 4.32
N ILE A 411 10.79 13.06 4.08
CA ILE A 411 10.94 14.49 3.89
C ILE A 411 10.43 15.15 5.17
N THR A 412 11.37 15.52 6.04
CA THR A 412 11.11 16.42 7.17
C THR A 412 10.74 17.81 6.65
N ASP A 413 9.47 18.04 6.37
CA ASP A 413 8.96 19.39 6.17
C ASP A 413 8.59 20.01 7.52
N SER A 414 9.34 21.04 7.89
CA SER A 414 9.13 21.80 9.11
C SER A 414 7.84 22.61 9.03
N ALA A 415 7.06 22.55 10.11
CA ALA A 415 5.79 23.21 10.36
C ALA A 415 5.53 24.51 9.57
N SER A 416 4.52 24.48 8.71
CA SER A 416 3.74 25.65 8.32
C SER A 416 2.29 25.22 8.09
N THR A 417 1.34 26.04 8.51
CA THR A 417 -0.10 25.73 8.63
C THR A 417 -0.86 25.63 7.29
N LEU A 418 -0.15 25.43 6.18
CA LEU A 418 -0.67 25.22 4.83
C LEU A 418 0.37 24.42 4.03
N ASN A 419 0.46 23.12 4.32
CA ASN A 419 1.33 22.22 3.56
C ASN A 419 0.48 21.47 2.55
N ILE A 420 0.87 21.54 1.28
CA ILE A 420 0.36 20.65 0.23
C ILE A 420 1.00 19.30 0.51
N ILE A 421 0.19 18.31 0.86
CA ILE A 421 0.68 16.98 1.19
C ILE A 421 0.48 16.08 -0.02
N GLY A 422 1.56 15.41 -0.44
CA GLY A 422 1.53 14.54 -1.62
C GLY A 422 0.67 13.29 -1.43
N GLN A 423 0.38 12.62 -2.55
CA GLN A 423 -0.36 11.35 -2.57
C GLN A 423 0.26 10.30 -1.62
N GLY A 424 -0.58 9.60 -0.85
CA GLY A 424 -0.14 8.53 0.05
C GLY A 424 -0.84 8.52 1.41
N THR A 425 -0.39 7.63 2.28
CA THR A 425 -0.85 7.53 3.67
C THR A 425 -0.01 8.44 4.57
N HIS A 426 -0.69 9.25 5.36
CA HIS A 426 -0.11 10.21 6.31
C HIS A 426 -0.68 9.98 7.70
N ALA A 427 -0.03 10.55 8.72
CA ALA A 427 -0.48 10.45 10.10
C ALA A 427 -0.72 11.82 10.71
N ILE A 428 -1.59 11.88 11.71
CA ILE A 428 -1.81 13.03 12.59
C ILE A 428 -1.38 12.59 13.99
N GLU A 429 -0.41 13.30 14.55
CA GLU A 429 0.02 13.18 15.95
C GLU A 429 -0.83 14.13 16.79
N ILE A 430 -1.41 13.61 17.86
CA ILE A 430 -2.20 14.36 18.83
C ILE A 430 -1.53 14.16 20.18
N SER A 431 -1.10 15.26 20.80
CA SER A 431 -0.44 15.22 22.09
C SER A 431 -0.98 16.31 22.99
N LEU A 432 -0.88 16.13 24.30
CA LEU A 432 -1.32 17.13 25.25
C LEU A 432 -0.53 18.45 25.18
N ASP A 433 -1.22 19.60 25.24
CA ASP A 433 -0.57 20.92 25.39
C ASP A 433 -0.13 21.14 26.84
N GLN A 434 1.16 21.44 27.04
CA GLN A 434 1.73 21.75 28.36
C GLN A 434 1.24 23.11 28.92
N ASN A 435 0.64 23.97 28.10
CA ASN A 435 0.13 25.29 28.49
C ASN A 435 -1.41 25.35 28.63
N ARG A 436 -2.07 24.19 28.68
CA ARG A 436 -3.53 24.03 28.82
C ARG A 436 -4.08 24.67 30.11
N THR A 437 -5.35 25.04 30.12
CA THR A 437 -5.99 25.60 31.32
C THR A 437 -6.55 24.55 32.29
N SER A 438 -6.80 23.31 31.83
CA SER A 438 -7.31 22.21 32.65
C SER A 438 -6.23 21.18 32.97
N ASP A 439 -6.07 20.81 34.23
CA ASP A 439 -5.15 19.75 34.67
C ASP A 439 -5.79 18.35 34.73
N SER A 440 -7.07 18.21 34.38
CA SER A 440 -7.77 16.93 34.41
C SER A 440 -7.19 15.95 33.39
N VAL A 441 -7.03 14.68 33.79
CA VAL A 441 -6.72 13.54 32.93
C VAL A 441 -7.66 12.41 33.38
N PRO A 442 -8.31 11.66 32.47
CA PRO A 442 -8.18 11.68 31.00
C PRO A 442 -8.82 12.93 30.34
N ILE A 443 -8.39 13.27 29.12
CA ILE A 443 -8.95 14.38 28.32
C ILE A 443 -9.50 13.85 26.99
N SER A 444 -10.77 14.15 26.73
CA SER A 444 -11.38 13.93 25.42
C SER A 444 -11.03 15.05 24.44
N TYR A 445 -10.71 14.69 23.21
CA TYR A 445 -10.59 15.64 22.11
C TYR A 445 -11.51 15.25 20.95
N SER A 446 -11.76 16.23 20.08
CA SER A 446 -12.57 16.07 18.89
C SER A 446 -11.98 16.90 17.76
N LEU A 447 -11.85 16.28 16.59
CA LEU A 447 -11.25 16.89 15.41
C LEU A 447 -12.00 16.51 14.14
N ARG A 448 -11.83 17.34 13.11
CA ARG A 448 -12.32 17.09 11.76
C ARG A 448 -11.20 17.32 10.76
N LEU A 449 -11.14 16.48 9.73
CA LEU A 449 -10.28 16.66 8.57
C LEU A 449 -11.04 17.39 7.45
N GLU A 450 -10.37 18.32 6.77
CA GLU A 450 -10.83 18.95 5.53
C GLU A 450 -9.69 18.83 4.51
N LEU A 451 -9.97 18.17 3.39
CA LEU A 451 -9.06 18.03 2.27
C LEU A 451 -9.53 18.97 1.16
N GLN A 452 -8.66 19.88 0.76
CA GLN A 452 -8.93 20.77 -0.36
C GLN A 452 -8.04 20.40 -1.54
N ASP A 453 -8.69 20.10 -2.67
CA ASP A 453 -8.00 19.86 -3.94
C ASP A 453 -7.15 21.07 -4.31
N VAL A 454 -5.92 20.79 -4.76
CA VAL A 454 -5.05 21.82 -5.33
C VAL A 454 -5.50 22.09 -6.76
N ASP A 455 -6.45 23.00 -6.92
CA ASP A 455 -6.83 23.53 -8.23
C ASP A 455 -5.66 24.36 -8.80
N GLU A 456 -5.03 23.79 -9.83
CA GLU A 456 -3.83 24.27 -10.53
C GLU A 456 -2.57 24.42 -9.65
N PRO A 457 -1.37 24.04 -10.15
CA PRO A 457 -0.14 24.15 -9.38
C PRO A 457 0.14 25.62 -9.03
N ILE A 458 0.02 25.97 -7.74
CA ILE A 458 0.51 27.24 -7.21
C ILE A 458 2.04 27.17 -7.22
N TYR A 459 2.65 27.69 -8.29
CA TYR A 459 4.10 27.84 -8.36
C TYR A 459 4.55 28.88 -7.34
N PHE A 460 5.17 28.43 -6.24
CA PHE A 460 5.91 29.32 -5.36
C PHE A 460 7.26 29.63 -6.01
N ASP A 461 7.43 30.87 -6.47
CA ASP A 461 8.71 31.34 -6.99
C ASP A 461 9.75 31.48 -5.85
N ARG A 462 10.52 30.42 -5.63
CA ARG A 462 11.67 30.41 -4.72
C ARG A 462 12.97 30.90 -5.39
N SER A 463 12.92 31.44 -6.61
CA SER A 463 14.13 31.95 -7.29
C SER A 463 14.87 33.02 -6.48
N SER A 464 14.15 33.78 -5.64
CA SER A 464 14.70 34.77 -4.73
C SER A 464 15.64 34.20 -3.65
N GLU A 465 15.38 32.97 -3.16
CA GLU A 465 16.24 32.28 -2.20
C GLU A 465 17.57 31.86 -2.84
N PHE A 466 17.56 31.55 -4.14
CA PHE A 466 18.72 31.07 -4.91
C PHE A 466 19.46 32.17 -5.68
N ILE A 467 19.00 33.42 -5.63
CA ILE A 467 19.61 34.55 -6.35
C ILE A 467 21.11 34.69 -6.03
N GLY A 468 21.50 34.46 -4.76
CA GLY A 468 22.90 34.50 -4.33
C GLY A 468 23.76 33.42 -4.99
N PHE A 469 23.24 32.20 -5.10
CA PHE A 469 23.90 31.10 -5.78
C PHE A 469 24.05 31.37 -7.29
N TYR A 470 22.99 31.86 -7.94
CA TYR A 470 23.02 32.18 -9.37
C TYR A 470 24.02 33.28 -9.73
N VAL A 471 24.14 34.31 -8.88
CA VAL A 471 25.15 35.37 -9.08
C VAL A 471 26.57 34.81 -8.96
N VAL A 472 26.85 33.96 -7.97
CA VAL A 472 28.17 33.38 -7.76
C VAL A 472 28.56 32.43 -8.89
N ILE A 473 27.68 31.51 -9.27
CA ILE A 473 27.98 30.54 -10.34
C ILE A 473 28.04 31.24 -11.70
N GLY A 474 27.23 32.27 -11.94
CA GLY A 474 27.29 33.10 -13.15
C GLY A 474 28.64 33.79 -13.31
N LEU A 475 29.19 34.35 -12.22
CA LEU A 475 30.51 34.99 -12.24
C LEU A 475 31.63 33.95 -12.45
N LEU A 476 31.50 32.77 -11.83
CA LEU A 476 32.46 31.66 -12.02
C LEU A 476 32.45 31.11 -13.45
N MET A 477 31.27 30.97 -14.07
CA MET A 477 31.11 30.57 -15.47
C MET A 477 31.61 31.62 -16.47
N LEU A 478 31.56 32.91 -16.12
CA LEU A 478 32.12 34.00 -16.92
C LEU A 478 33.63 34.23 -16.71
N SER A 479 34.22 33.66 -15.65
CA SER A 479 35.65 33.74 -15.36
C SER A 479 36.57 33.38 -16.53
N PRO A 480 36.31 32.32 -17.34
CA PRO A 480 37.19 31.96 -18.46
C PRO A 480 37.19 33.00 -19.59
N LEU A 481 36.20 33.91 -19.65
CA LEU A 481 36.14 35.01 -20.61
C LEU A 481 36.95 36.24 -20.17
N LEU A 482 37.23 36.40 -18.87
CA LEU A 482 37.97 37.56 -18.36
C LEU A 482 39.40 37.67 -18.93
N PRO A 483 40.19 36.58 -19.09
CA PRO A 483 41.47 36.65 -19.76
C PRO A 483 41.31 37.12 -21.20
N ILE A 484 40.38 36.52 -21.96
CA ILE A 484 40.17 36.84 -23.38
C ILE A 484 39.82 38.31 -23.56
N ALA A 485 38.90 38.84 -22.73
CA ALA A 485 38.56 40.26 -22.73
C ALA A 485 39.75 41.15 -22.37
N TYR A 486 40.58 40.73 -21.40
CA TYR A 486 41.81 41.44 -21.02
C TYR A 486 42.84 41.50 -22.16
N TRP A 487 43.11 40.37 -22.83
CA TRP A 487 44.03 40.30 -23.97
C TRP A 487 43.52 41.13 -25.14
N GLN A 488 42.22 41.05 -25.45
CA GLN A 488 41.61 41.81 -26.54
C GLN A 488 41.62 43.32 -26.28
N TRP A 489 41.52 43.76 -25.02
CA TRP A 489 41.64 45.17 -24.66
C TRP A 489 43.08 45.67 -24.77
N LYS A 490 44.06 44.81 -24.50
CA LYS A 490 45.49 45.12 -24.59
C LYS A 490 46.02 45.19 -26.02
N ASP A 491 45.50 44.39 -26.95
CA ASP A 491 46.03 44.27 -28.31
C ASP A 491 45.40 45.23 -29.34
N ARG A 492 44.47 46.11 -28.94
CA ARG A 492 43.81 47.05 -29.87
C ARG A 492 44.74 48.08 -30.53
N ASP A 493 45.95 48.30 -30.02
CA ASP A 493 46.86 49.36 -30.50
C ASP A 493 48.03 48.89 -31.36
N ILE A 494 48.10 47.63 -31.80
CA ILE A 494 49.28 47.14 -32.54
C ILE A 494 48.90 46.24 -33.73
N ILE A 495 48.52 46.85 -34.86
CA ILE A 495 48.75 46.22 -36.17
C ILE A 495 50.27 46.25 -36.40
N ARG A 496 50.94 45.19 -35.93
CA ARG A 496 52.39 45.04 -35.96
C ARG A 496 52.83 44.51 -37.32
N VAL A 497 52.76 45.33 -38.37
CA VAL A 497 53.56 45.05 -39.58
C VAL A 497 55.03 45.22 -39.19
N GLU A 498 55.80 44.14 -39.28
CA GLU A 498 57.18 44.10 -38.81
C GLU A 498 58.01 45.20 -39.49
N LYS A 499 58.75 45.98 -38.69
CA LYS A 499 59.66 47.02 -39.18
C LYS A 499 60.71 46.49 -40.18
N HIS A 500 60.97 45.19 -40.16
CA HIS A 500 61.85 44.50 -41.11
C HIS A 500 61.20 44.28 -42.48
N GLU A 501 59.89 44.04 -42.52
CA GLU A 501 59.15 43.84 -43.77
C GLU A 501 58.99 45.15 -44.53
N LYS A 502 58.73 46.26 -43.83
CA LYS A 502 58.70 47.61 -44.42
C LYS A 502 60.03 48.00 -45.09
N LEU A 503 61.15 47.76 -44.40
CA LEU A 503 62.49 48.07 -44.96
C LEU A 503 62.83 47.17 -46.16
N ARG A 504 62.33 45.93 -46.20
CA ARG A 504 62.47 45.05 -47.36
C ARG A 504 61.69 45.56 -48.56
N LEU A 505 60.44 45.99 -48.37
CA LEU A 505 59.57 46.50 -49.43
C LEU A 505 60.11 47.82 -50.04
N ILE A 506 60.63 48.73 -49.22
CA ILE A 506 61.26 49.98 -49.70
C ILE A 506 62.46 49.68 -50.61
N ARG A 507 63.33 48.74 -50.22
CA ARG A 507 64.49 48.34 -51.03
C ARG A 507 64.08 47.66 -52.34
N LEU A 508 62.99 46.89 -52.34
CA LEU A 508 62.45 46.26 -53.55
C LEU A 508 61.89 47.32 -54.52
N ARG A 509 61.22 48.35 -54.00
CA ARG A 509 60.76 49.49 -54.80
C ARG A 509 61.91 50.21 -55.48
N GLU A 510 62.97 50.57 -54.74
CA GLU A 510 64.15 51.26 -55.31
C GLU A 510 64.80 50.47 -56.44
N ARG A 511 64.87 49.13 -56.32
CA ARG A 511 65.43 48.23 -57.34
C ARG A 511 64.58 48.14 -58.61
N LEU A 512 63.26 48.20 -58.49
CA LEU A 512 62.34 48.06 -59.63
C LEU A 512 62.08 49.39 -60.34
N SER A 513 62.22 50.53 -59.65
CA SER A 513 62.01 51.87 -60.23
C SER A 513 63.25 52.45 -60.91
N GLY A 514 64.34 51.69 -61.08
CA GLY A 514 65.55 52.13 -61.79
C GLY A 514 66.34 53.27 -61.12
N ILE A 515 66.01 53.64 -59.88
CA ILE A 515 66.70 54.71 -59.15
C ILE A 515 67.97 54.12 -58.53
N GLY A 516 69.04 54.10 -59.31
CA GLY A 516 70.40 53.76 -58.85
C GLY A 516 71.10 52.66 -59.66
N LEU A 517 71.82 53.10 -60.70
CA LEU A 517 72.99 52.49 -61.36
C LEU A 517 72.76 51.37 -62.40
N ASP A 518 73.12 51.73 -63.64
CA ASP A 518 73.77 50.98 -64.73
C ASP A 518 73.76 49.44 -64.71
N SER A 519 73.05 48.88 -65.70
CA SER A 519 73.06 47.48 -66.16
C SER A 519 72.70 46.42 -65.12
N GLN A 520 71.40 46.21 -64.92
CA GLN A 520 70.88 45.03 -64.24
C GLN A 520 70.68 43.88 -65.24
N GLU A 521 71.13 42.69 -64.86
CA GLU A 521 70.88 41.43 -65.58
C GLU A 521 69.41 41.03 -65.35
N ASP A 522 68.71 40.55 -66.39
CA ASP A 522 67.26 40.28 -66.36
C ASP A 522 66.84 39.36 -65.20
N GLY A 523 67.73 38.46 -64.75
CA GLY A 523 67.49 37.57 -63.62
C GLY A 523 67.29 38.26 -62.26
N ASP A 524 67.89 39.44 -62.05
CA ASP A 524 67.76 40.19 -60.79
C ASP A 524 66.39 40.88 -60.68
N ILE A 525 65.84 41.31 -61.81
CA ILE A 525 64.50 41.92 -61.90
C ILE A 525 63.43 40.86 -61.63
N ASP A 526 63.57 39.67 -62.22
CA ASP A 526 62.65 38.56 -62.03
C ASP A 526 62.62 38.09 -60.56
N ALA A 527 63.78 38.04 -59.91
CA ALA A 527 63.88 37.72 -58.48
C ALA A 527 63.21 38.78 -57.59
N ALA A 528 63.34 40.07 -57.94
CA ALA A 528 62.69 41.15 -57.22
C ALA A 528 61.16 41.11 -57.38
N LEU A 529 60.65 40.84 -58.59
CA LEU A 529 59.22 40.69 -58.87
C LEU A 529 58.63 39.45 -58.18
N SER A 530 59.34 38.32 -58.19
CA SER A 530 58.92 37.12 -57.44
C SER A 530 58.86 37.39 -55.94
N SER A 531 59.83 38.11 -55.38
CA SER A 531 59.84 38.48 -53.96
C SER A 531 58.68 39.42 -53.58
N LEU A 532 58.16 40.23 -54.51
CA LEU A 532 56.95 41.03 -54.28
C LEU A 532 55.69 40.16 -54.29
N GLY A 533 55.67 39.11 -55.12
CA GLY A 533 54.57 38.13 -55.17
C GLY A 533 54.34 37.39 -53.84
N ASP A 534 55.37 37.30 -52.99
CA ASP A 534 55.30 36.64 -51.68
C ASP A 534 54.89 37.57 -50.52
N SER A 535 54.64 38.86 -50.78
CA SER A 535 54.33 39.87 -49.75
C SER A 535 52.82 40.09 -49.56
N GLU A 536 52.39 40.65 -48.42
CA GLU A 536 50.97 40.99 -48.20
C GLU A 536 50.51 42.16 -49.10
N TRP A 537 49.43 41.96 -49.87
CA TRP A 537 48.91 42.93 -50.86
C TRP A 537 48.60 44.31 -50.28
N ASP A 538 47.98 44.36 -49.11
CA ASP A 538 47.55 45.62 -48.49
C ASP A 538 48.76 46.40 -47.92
N ALA A 539 49.78 45.70 -47.41
CA ALA A 539 51.04 46.30 -46.99
C ALA A 539 51.82 46.85 -48.19
N LEU A 540 51.76 46.18 -49.34
CA LEU A 540 52.43 46.61 -50.57
C LEU A 540 51.83 47.90 -51.13
N ILE A 541 50.51 48.02 -51.20
CA ILE A 541 49.83 49.26 -51.65
C ILE A 541 50.16 50.43 -50.72
N GLN A 542 50.27 50.19 -49.42
CA GLN A 542 50.59 51.23 -48.45
C GLN A 542 52.00 51.83 -48.66
N GLU A 543 52.99 51.01 -49.03
CA GLU A 543 54.40 51.43 -49.16
C GLU A 543 54.78 51.91 -50.58
N TRP A 544 54.15 51.36 -51.64
CA TRP A 544 54.36 51.80 -53.03
C TRP A 544 53.66 53.13 -53.35
N GLY A 545 52.65 53.50 -52.55
CA GLY A 545 51.82 54.68 -52.77
C GLY A 545 50.57 54.34 -53.58
N LYS A 546 49.68 55.34 -53.71
CA LYS A 546 48.41 55.17 -54.42
C LYS A 546 48.70 54.77 -55.89
N PRO A 547 48.22 53.62 -56.38
CA PRO A 547 48.39 53.23 -57.77
C PRO A 547 47.71 54.23 -58.71
N ASP A 548 48.29 54.41 -59.90
CA ASP A 548 47.73 55.29 -60.93
C ASP A 548 46.38 54.75 -61.42
N VAL A 549 46.27 53.41 -61.50
CA VAL A 549 45.01 52.71 -61.80
C VAL A 549 44.82 51.55 -60.83
N ARG A 550 43.62 51.45 -60.26
CA ARG A 550 43.20 50.31 -59.45
C ARG A 550 41.80 49.84 -59.82
N HIS A 551 41.64 48.54 -59.94
CA HIS A 551 40.35 47.91 -60.18
C HIS A 551 40.21 46.67 -59.32
N SER A 552 39.32 46.74 -58.34
CA SER A 552 39.05 45.63 -57.44
C SER A 552 37.66 45.08 -57.72
N THR A 553 37.59 43.81 -58.08
CA THR A 553 36.37 43.03 -58.26
C THR A 553 36.37 41.84 -57.31
N GLU A 554 35.25 41.12 -57.22
CA GLU A 554 35.18 39.88 -56.43
C GLU A 554 36.21 38.84 -56.89
N ASN A 555 36.55 38.82 -58.19
CA ASN A 555 37.39 37.78 -58.80
C ASN A 555 38.87 38.18 -58.95
N ILE A 556 39.16 39.46 -59.17
CA ILE A 556 40.52 39.97 -59.39
C ILE A 556 40.68 41.42 -58.90
N ASP A 557 41.83 41.73 -58.29
CA ASP A 557 42.28 43.07 -57.93
C ASP A 557 43.53 43.40 -58.77
N ILE A 558 43.42 44.45 -59.57
CA ILE A 558 44.42 44.93 -60.52
C ILE A 558 44.93 46.27 -60.01
N ALA A 559 46.25 46.43 -59.91
CA ALA A 559 46.89 47.72 -59.63
C ALA A 559 48.01 47.97 -60.63
N ALA A 560 48.08 49.17 -61.19
CA ALA A 560 49.15 49.56 -62.10
C ALA A 560 49.82 50.86 -61.65
N TRP A 561 51.14 50.90 -61.79
CA TRP A 561 51.99 52.05 -61.47
C TRP A 561 52.87 52.38 -62.68
N ARG A 562 52.98 53.66 -63.01
CA ARG A 562 53.96 54.16 -63.99
C ARG A 562 55.32 54.31 -63.31
N LEU A 563 56.37 53.87 -64.00
CA LEU A 563 57.75 54.02 -63.55
C LEU A 563 58.46 55.10 -64.37
N ASP A 564 59.11 56.04 -63.69
CA ASP A 564 59.89 57.11 -64.33
C ASP A 564 61.23 56.57 -64.83
N MET A 565 61.23 55.98 -66.04
CA MET A 565 62.38 55.33 -66.69
C MET A 565 62.65 55.99 -68.06
N GLU A 566 63.82 55.73 -68.66
CA GLU A 566 64.18 56.28 -69.99
C GLU A 566 63.20 55.82 -71.11
N TYR A 567 62.61 54.64 -70.96
CA TYR A 567 61.53 54.11 -71.79
C TYR A 567 60.23 53.99 -70.98
N PRO A 568 59.05 54.21 -71.58
CA PRO A 568 57.80 54.17 -70.84
C PRO A 568 57.54 52.74 -70.33
N THR A 569 57.54 52.62 -69.00
CA THR A 569 57.50 51.33 -68.30
C THR A 569 56.36 51.32 -67.28
N LEU A 570 55.58 50.24 -67.25
CA LEU A 570 54.47 50.02 -66.34
C LEU A 570 54.79 48.84 -65.41
N LEU A 571 54.49 48.98 -64.11
CA LEU A 571 54.42 47.86 -63.19
C LEU A 571 52.95 47.49 -62.99
N ILE A 572 52.58 46.26 -63.30
CA ILE A 572 51.23 45.72 -63.13
C ILE A 572 51.26 44.66 -62.02
N GLY A 573 50.51 44.88 -60.96
CA GLY A 573 50.22 43.91 -59.91
C GLY A 573 48.84 43.30 -60.09
N LEU A 574 48.77 41.97 -60.05
CA LEU A 574 47.55 41.19 -60.18
C LEU A 574 47.37 40.31 -58.95
N ARG A 575 46.25 40.47 -58.24
CA ARG A 575 45.80 39.57 -57.18
C ARG A 575 44.52 38.90 -57.62
N SER A 576 44.59 37.59 -57.86
CA SER A 576 43.41 36.82 -58.22
C SER A 576 42.79 36.19 -56.96
N ASN A 577 41.50 36.41 -56.69
CA ASN A 577 40.80 35.73 -55.59
C ASN A 577 40.36 34.31 -55.99
N VAL A 578 40.19 34.07 -57.29
CA VAL A 578 39.79 32.79 -57.89
C VAL A 578 40.86 32.32 -58.88
N THR A 579 40.80 31.07 -59.37
CA THR A 579 41.79 30.58 -60.35
C THR A 579 41.36 30.95 -61.77
N TRP A 580 42.23 31.64 -62.51
CA TRP A 580 42.01 31.99 -63.92
C TRP A 580 42.86 31.07 -64.81
N GLU A 581 42.22 30.46 -65.81
CA GLU A 581 42.83 29.65 -66.87
C GLU A 581 42.94 30.49 -68.15
N HIS A 582 44.02 30.31 -68.92
CA HIS A 582 44.29 31.09 -70.15
C HIS A 582 44.20 32.60 -69.93
N ALA A 583 44.77 33.08 -68.83
CA ALA A 583 44.83 34.49 -68.49
C ALA A 583 45.81 35.23 -69.41
N GLY A 584 45.42 36.44 -69.82
CA GLY A 584 46.24 37.38 -70.57
C GLY A 584 46.00 38.82 -70.11
N VAL A 585 47.01 39.66 -70.27
CA VAL A 585 46.95 41.10 -69.99
C VAL A 585 47.17 41.85 -71.29
N ARG A 586 46.26 42.76 -71.61
CA ARG A 586 46.30 43.56 -72.82
C ARG A 586 46.38 45.04 -72.49
N LEU A 587 47.26 45.76 -73.19
CA LEU A 587 47.42 47.20 -73.10
C LEU A 587 46.71 47.88 -74.28
N ALA A 588 45.47 48.31 -74.07
CA ALA A 588 44.67 48.95 -75.12
C ALA A 588 44.87 50.48 -75.12
N ALA A 589 45.36 51.04 -76.22
CA ALA A 589 45.41 52.49 -76.41
C ALA A 589 43.99 53.04 -76.63
N THR A 590 43.50 53.89 -75.74
CA THR A 590 42.21 54.59 -75.92
C THR A 590 42.35 55.91 -76.66
N MET A 591 43.55 56.49 -76.69
CA MET A 591 43.83 57.74 -77.42
C MET A 591 45.31 57.84 -77.80
N GLY A 592 45.61 57.86 -79.09
CA GLY A 592 46.97 57.92 -79.65
C GLY A 592 47.24 56.80 -80.67
N ASP A 593 48.52 56.58 -80.99
CA ASP A 593 48.94 55.48 -81.85
C ASP A 593 48.89 54.14 -81.11
N ARG A 594 48.81 53.03 -81.85
CA ARG A 594 48.77 51.69 -81.28
C ARG A 594 50.03 51.44 -80.45
N VAL A 595 49.85 50.93 -79.22
CA VAL A 595 50.95 50.56 -78.35
C VAL A 595 51.42 49.15 -78.67
N GLU A 596 52.73 49.00 -78.84
CA GLU A 596 53.42 47.71 -78.96
C GLU A 596 54.25 47.48 -77.69
N ILE A 597 54.19 46.25 -77.18
CA ILE A 597 54.98 45.81 -76.03
C ILE A 597 56.37 45.45 -76.56
N GLU A 598 57.38 46.17 -76.07
CA GLU A 598 58.77 45.96 -76.48
C GLU A 598 59.45 44.89 -75.63
N ASP A 599 59.13 44.85 -74.32
CA ASP A 599 59.69 43.88 -73.40
C ASP A 599 58.79 43.64 -72.17
N VAL A 600 58.88 42.44 -71.57
CA VAL A 600 58.10 42.03 -70.39
C VAL A 600 58.94 41.21 -69.43
N HIS A 601 58.95 41.61 -68.16
CA HIS A 601 59.55 40.84 -67.07
C HIS A 601 58.51 40.39 -66.03
N PRO A 602 58.56 39.14 -65.53
CA PRO A 602 59.42 38.05 -66.01
C PRO A 602 59.06 37.63 -67.44
N SER A 603 59.98 36.93 -68.12
CA SER A 603 59.84 36.64 -69.55
C SER A 603 58.55 35.86 -69.85
N TYR A 604 57.56 36.57 -70.41
CA TYR A 604 56.29 36.02 -70.88
C TYR A 604 56.18 36.20 -72.40
N LEU A 605 55.46 35.28 -73.05
CA LEU A 605 55.13 35.43 -74.46
C LEU A 605 54.21 36.65 -74.62
N HIS A 606 54.64 37.61 -75.43
CA HIS A 606 53.86 38.79 -75.78
C HIS A 606 53.75 38.89 -77.31
N PHE A 607 52.66 39.47 -77.77
CA PHE A 607 52.40 39.73 -79.18
C PHE A 607 51.65 41.07 -79.32
N GLU A 608 52.26 42.02 -80.03
CA GLU A 608 51.74 43.38 -80.20
C GLU A 608 51.37 44.02 -78.84
N ASP A 609 50.08 44.06 -78.49
CA ASP A 609 49.54 44.70 -77.28
C ASP A 609 49.13 43.72 -76.16
N GLU A 610 49.40 42.42 -76.30
CA GLU A 610 48.94 41.38 -75.35
C GLU A 610 50.08 40.53 -74.78
N ILE A 611 49.98 40.19 -73.49
CA ILE A 611 50.89 39.34 -72.71
C ILE A 611 50.13 38.10 -72.23
N VAL A 612 50.65 36.91 -72.51
CA VAL A 612 50.04 35.64 -72.10
C VAL A 612 50.59 35.18 -70.75
N LEU A 613 49.72 35.04 -69.74
CA LEU A 613 50.07 34.64 -68.37
C LEU A 613 49.76 33.17 -68.03
N ASP A 614 49.10 32.46 -68.95
CA ASP A 614 48.63 31.08 -68.82
C ASP A 614 47.70 30.89 -67.62
N LYS A 615 48.16 30.33 -66.50
CA LYS A 615 47.33 30.09 -65.31
C LYS A 615 47.66 31.04 -64.15
N MET A 616 46.65 31.66 -63.57
CA MET A 616 46.75 32.43 -62.32
C MET A 616 46.00 31.72 -61.20
N TYR A 617 46.73 31.23 -60.20
CA TYR A 617 46.13 30.55 -59.04
C TYR A 617 45.48 31.54 -58.07
N ALA A 618 44.41 31.10 -57.42
CA ALA A 618 43.74 31.86 -56.36
C ALA A 618 44.70 32.28 -55.23
N ASN A 619 44.53 33.51 -54.74
CA ASN A 619 45.30 34.20 -53.71
C ASN A 619 46.81 34.30 -53.96
N LYS A 620 47.27 34.08 -55.20
CA LYS A 620 48.66 34.38 -55.59
C LYS A 620 48.76 35.74 -56.25
N LEU A 621 49.79 36.48 -55.87
CA LEU A 621 50.15 37.75 -56.45
C LEU A 621 51.10 37.53 -57.63
N LYS A 622 50.81 38.16 -58.76
CA LYS A 622 51.73 38.24 -59.91
C LYS A 622 52.06 39.70 -60.18
N PHE A 623 53.35 39.97 -60.41
CA PHE A 623 53.83 41.28 -60.83
C PHE A 623 54.50 41.18 -62.20
N LEU A 624 54.20 42.15 -63.06
CA LEU A 624 54.72 42.26 -64.41
C LEU A 624 55.31 43.66 -64.59
N ARG A 625 56.54 43.74 -65.07
CA ARG A 625 57.12 44.98 -65.56
C ARG A 625 57.04 44.96 -67.09
N VAL A 626 56.34 45.93 -67.66
CA VAL A 626 56.04 45.99 -69.10
C VAL A 626 56.63 47.26 -69.69
N GLN A 627 57.58 47.11 -70.60
CA GLN A 627 58.09 48.19 -71.43
C GLN A 627 57.29 48.26 -72.73
N HIS A 628 56.89 49.46 -73.13
CA HIS A 628 56.04 49.65 -74.29
C HIS A 628 56.48 50.85 -75.13
N SER A 629 56.05 50.89 -76.39
CA SER A 629 56.40 51.94 -77.35
C SER A 629 55.79 53.29 -76.97
N SER A 630 56.54 54.39 -77.13
CA SER A 630 56.07 55.76 -76.87
C SER A 630 55.17 56.30 -78.00
N GLY A 631 53.85 56.08 -77.90
CA GLY A 631 52.89 56.55 -78.92
C GLY A 631 51.45 56.82 -78.47
N SER A 632 51.06 56.41 -77.25
CA SER A 632 49.69 56.59 -76.75
C SER A 632 49.63 57.54 -75.56
N THR A 633 48.68 58.47 -75.59
CA THR A 633 48.40 59.42 -74.50
C THR A 633 47.48 58.85 -73.42
N LYS A 634 46.71 57.79 -73.74
CA LYS A 634 45.87 57.06 -72.76
C LYS A 634 45.87 55.54 -72.99
N LEU A 635 46.08 54.78 -71.92
CA LEU A 635 46.20 53.33 -71.92
C LEU A 635 45.27 52.66 -70.92
N ASP A 636 44.54 51.63 -71.36
CA ASP A 636 43.77 50.75 -70.50
C ASP A 636 44.46 49.41 -70.32
N VAL A 637 44.47 48.92 -69.07
CA VAL A 637 44.99 47.60 -68.71
C VAL A 637 43.82 46.63 -68.62
N ILE A 638 43.66 45.75 -69.59
CA ILE A 638 42.57 44.78 -69.64
C ILE A 638 43.11 43.41 -69.29
N VAL A 639 42.54 42.75 -68.28
CA VAL A 639 42.86 41.36 -67.94
C VAL A 639 41.74 40.48 -68.48
N SER A 640 42.07 39.49 -69.29
CA SER A 640 41.10 38.55 -69.86
C SER A 640 41.51 37.11 -69.56
N GLY A 641 40.54 36.21 -69.51
CA GLY A 641 40.79 34.78 -69.30
C GLY A 641 39.51 34.01 -69.01
N THR A 642 39.66 32.81 -68.46
CA THR A 642 38.52 31.92 -68.17
C THR A 642 38.51 31.57 -66.68
N VAL A 643 37.42 31.83 -65.99
CA VAL A 643 37.21 31.42 -64.59
C VAL A 643 36.16 30.32 -64.58
N GLU A 644 36.51 29.13 -64.07
CA GLU A 644 35.61 27.96 -64.03
C GLU A 644 34.94 27.61 -65.37
N GLY A 645 35.63 27.86 -66.50
CA GLY A 645 35.09 27.60 -67.85
C GLY A 645 34.27 28.73 -68.45
N VAL A 646 34.04 29.84 -67.73
CA VAL A 646 33.34 31.04 -68.22
C VAL A 646 34.36 32.11 -68.64
N PRO A 647 34.27 32.66 -69.87
CA PRO A 647 35.13 33.74 -70.29
C PRO A 647 34.81 35.01 -69.50
N MET A 648 35.85 35.62 -68.90
CA MET A 648 35.76 36.83 -68.11
C MET A 648 36.83 37.84 -68.55
N ALA A 649 36.48 39.12 -68.49
CA ALA A 649 37.41 40.22 -68.68
C ALA A 649 37.18 41.27 -67.58
N ALA A 650 38.27 41.76 -67.00
CA ALA A 650 38.29 42.82 -66.01
C ALA A 650 39.04 44.02 -66.60
N MET A 651 38.41 45.19 -66.53
CA MET A 651 38.94 46.44 -67.06
C MET A 651 38.74 47.54 -66.01
N PRO A 652 39.80 48.24 -65.59
CA PRO A 652 39.69 49.39 -64.73
C PRO A 652 38.78 50.47 -65.29
N THR A 653 38.11 51.19 -64.40
CA THR A 653 37.19 52.28 -64.76
C THR A 653 37.91 53.56 -65.18
N THR A 654 39.23 53.64 -64.96
CA THR A 654 40.08 54.78 -65.29
C THR A 654 41.26 54.32 -66.13
N ALA A 655 41.41 54.91 -67.32
CA ALA A 655 42.60 54.73 -68.16
C ALA A 655 43.80 55.46 -67.56
N LEU A 656 44.99 54.89 -67.72
CA LEU A 656 46.27 55.58 -67.51
C LEU A 656 46.35 56.74 -68.51
N GLY A 657 46.50 57.98 -68.06
CA GLY A 657 46.74 59.13 -68.92
C GLY A 657 48.10 59.76 -68.69
N ASP A 658 48.68 60.36 -69.72
CA ASP A 658 49.81 61.26 -69.54
C ASP A 658 49.37 62.46 -68.70
N SER A 659 50.15 62.76 -67.67
CA SER A 659 49.83 63.80 -66.71
C SER A 659 50.04 65.19 -67.32
N GLU A 660 48.99 65.73 -67.94
CA GLU A 660 48.67 67.16 -67.92
C GLU A 660 47.15 67.33 -67.76
N GLU A 661 46.67 67.25 -66.52
CA GLU A 661 45.66 68.14 -65.95
C GLU A 661 45.78 68.18 -64.41
#